data_AF-A0A7J2SB14-F1
#
_entry.id   AF-A0A7J2SB14-F1
#
_cell.length_a   1.000
_cell.length_b   1.000
_cell.length_c   1.000
_cell.angle_alpha   90.00
_cell.angle_beta   90.00
_cell.angle_gamma   90.00
#
_symmetry.space_group_name_H-M   'P 1'
#
loop_
_entity.id
_entity.type
_entity.pdbx_description
1 polymer ?
#
loop_
_entity_poly.entity_id
_entity_poly.type
_entity_poly.pdbx_seq_one_letter_code
_entity_poly.pdbx_strand_id
1 'polypeptide(L)'
;YAACGGLIYDSDDVIITNNTLDGNLVGVYYYGGNGTIAYNTFTNNKWAINLYGDAYIYGNTFSGNTYNLTYMAEIVGTNHFWDVIQDAINNATDGDTIKVYDGVYEESLTIDKSINLIAGSSPVIKCPATPEDVKIQESTHTFEYVIGIFGGTYGSGNDTYYGPGTINVNISGFTIDSNDKTPSDRFVGIFFRNLIGNISGCTIVNTSVDGKETFGILGYGGNSDITIYGNTVNQFGRGGIGVNCGLGATCLVKENTVVGPGKNPVVTWAPNGIQVGYGTTGIITENDVSSCGWNGSSWSGTGILVVDTNVSSVTVDNNYVHNCESGIVFVAYWDYCSSAVITNNTVEDTDWSIALHNDIRSATIMYNTVVNCTGDCIDVWNYSWFAGAPTNVEIHYNNFMDAVYDGLWVGSYVTQTVDAEYNYWGHPSGPYNATLNPTGQGVSVVGNVDFIPWLDDEWPDDDYDYNETSGVEDAYYEDVPAGTETTVDGTADTDTTVTVNSTNPIGVTILLYEGNPEGTNQGAYAMGKYLDIIINDTSGVQWPINITIYYTLQDLIDSGLSEDDIVGIMFWNGTAGEWQYYNDTGVNKDYFDGTYIGYVWANAWHLTPVGLGGNDTQAPTTTKTVGQPKYGPFPPYDLYVTSSTQFNLTAVDNPSNGSGVNATYYRIWYNGAWTPWTLYTGNFTLTGECKHYLEFYSVDNAGNAEAVHNQTHYVDDTPPQSFLVVGDPKWPQNQGATFVTTSTVITLYANDIYGPCNVGSFHMHYRIWNGTWTPWQVGGLGEVINITFSEECKHYIEYYAEDNLGNTETTIHNRTFYVDDTPPTSSIELGEPKCGYALEFDGNDYVDISNPD
;
A
#
# COMPACT_ATOMS: atom_id res chain seq x y z
N TYR A 1 48.92 2.42 -46.02
CA TYR A 1 48.43 1.71 -47.21
C TYR A 1 48.13 0.27 -46.82
N ALA A 2 46.85 -0.09 -46.77
CA ALA A 2 46.39 -1.41 -46.33
C ALA A 2 46.76 -2.51 -47.34
N ALA A 3 47.04 -3.73 -46.87
CA ALA A 3 47.21 -4.89 -47.74
C ALA A 3 45.85 -5.26 -48.37
N CYS A 4 45.68 -4.94 -49.66
CA CYS A 4 44.40 -5.09 -50.34
C CYS A 4 44.48 -6.04 -51.54
N GLY A 5 43.39 -6.75 -51.83
CA GLY A 5 43.26 -7.58 -53.02
C GLY A 5 43.00 -6.74 -54.29
N GLY A 6 42.29 -5.63 -54.16
CA GLY A 6 42.15 -4.57 -55.16
C GLY A 6 42.27 -3.18 -54.53
N LEU A 7 43.05 -2.30 -55.16
CA LEU A 7 43.24 -0.90 -54.75
C LEU A 7 42.80 0.04 -55.87
N ILE A 8 41.79 0.85 -55.60
CA ILE A 8 41.38 1.97 -56.45
C ILE A 8 41.69 3.23 -55.64
N TYR A 9 42.32 4.20 -56.29
CA TYR A 9 42.79 5.40 -55.63
C TYR A 9 42.65 6.61 -56.56
N ASP A 10 41.86 7.58 -56.13
CA ASP A 10 41.62 8.87 -56.80
C ASP A 10 41.17 8.65 -58.26
N SER A 11 40.13 7.84 -58.45
CA SER A 11 39.61 7.45 -59.77
C SER A 11 38.09 7.30 -59.76
N ASP A 12 37.46 7.73 -60.84
CA ASP A 12 36.00 7.65 -61.05
C ASP A 12 35.67 6.62 -62.15
N ASP A 13 34.42 6.15 -62.18
CA ASP A 13 33.86 5.22 -63.17
C ASP A 13 34.58 3.85 -63.23
N VAL A 14 35.24 3.43 -62.14
CA VAL A 14 35.98 2.16 -62.11
C VAL A 14 35.03 0.99 -61.85
N ILE A 15 35.09 -0.03 -62.72
CA ILE A 15 34.27 -1.25 -62.62
C ILE A 15 35.14 -2.44 -62.17
N ILE A 16 34.79 -3.02 -61.02
CA ILE A 16 35.40 -4.22 -60.45
C ILE A 16 34.36 -5.34 -60.48
N THR A 17 34.55 -6.32 -61.36
CA THR A 17 33.56 -7.40 -61.50
C THR A 17 34.15 -8.78 -61.78
N ASN A 18 33.46 -9.82 -61.31
CA ASN A 18 33.79 -11.23 -61.52
C ASN A 18 35.16 -11.66 -60.94
N ASN A 19 35.59 -11.07 -59.82
CA ASN A 19 36.83 -11.43 -59.13
C ASN A 19 36.58 -12.36 -57.94
N THR A 20 37.60 -13.10 -57.51
CA THR A 20 37.62 -13.80 -56.21
C THR A 20 38.73 -13.21 -55.36
N LEU A 21 38.38 -12.69 -54.19
CA LEU A 21 39.26 -11.99 -53.25
C LEU A 21 39.21 -12.77 -51.94
N ASP A 22 40.25 -13.57 -51.69
CA ASP A 22 40.32 -14.51 -50.57
C ASP A 22 41.46 -14.18 -49.60
N GLY A 23 41.17 -14.13 -48.29
CA GLY A 23 42.19 -14.03 -47.25
C GLY A 23 42.92 -12.68 -47.16
N ASN A 24 42.35 -11.60 -47.70
CA ASN A 24 42.98 -10.28 -47.69
C ASN A 24 42.67 -9.52 -46.39
N LEU A 25 43.51 -8.54 -46.04
CA LEU A 25 43.13 -7.57 -45.01
C LEU A 25 41.94 -6.73 -45.52
N VAL A 26 42.03 -6.21 -46.74
CA VAL A 26 40.90 -5.58 -47.43
C VAL A 26 40.70 -6.26 -48.79
N GLY A 27 39.49 -6.74 -49.12
CA GLY A 27 39.19 -7.31 -50.43
C GLY A 27 39.32 -6.25 -51.51
N VAL A 28 38.43 -5.24 -51.49
CA VAL A 28 38.51 -4.04 -52.32
C VAL A 28 38.63 -2.81 -51.41
N TYR A 29 39.68 -2.03 -51.63
CA TYR A 29 39.80 -0.66 -51.12
C TYR A 29 39.49 0.30 -52.26
N TYR A 30 38.40 1.05 -52.15
CA TYR A 30 37.95 1.99 -53.16
C TYR A 30 38.02 3.43 -52.62
N TYR A 31 38.93 4.23 -53.17
CA TYR A 31 39.04 5.66 -52.90
C TYR A 31 38.86 6.42 -54.22
N GLY A 32 37.80 7.20 -54.37
CA GLY A 32 37.44 7.86 -55.63
C GLY A 32 35.93 8.03 -55.76
N GLY A 33 35.45 8.67 -56.82
CA GLY A 33 34.03 8.85 -57.08
C GLY A 33 33.37 7.66 -57.78
N ASN A 34 32.10 7.83 -58.11
CA ASN A 34 31.17 6.88 -58.71
C ASN A 34 31.80 5.66 -59.40
N GLY A 35 31.80 4.50 -58.73
CA GLY A 35 32.31 3.23 -59.24
C GLY A 35 31.27 2.12 -59.34
N THR A 36 31.69 0.91 -59.74
CA THR A 36 30.85 -0.29 -59.64
C THR A 36 31.65 -1.48 -59.11
N ILE A 37 31.20 -2.09 -58.02
CA ILE A 37 31.75 -3.31 -57.44
C ILE A 37 30.67 -4.40 -57.51
N ALA A 38 30.73 -5.26 -58.52
CA ALA A 38 29.64 -6.20 -58.77
C ALA A 38 30.06 -7.63 -59.11
N TYR A 39 29.30 -8.62 -58.66
CA TYR A 39 29.53 -10.04 -59.00
C TYR A 39 30.91 -10.58 -58.58
N ASN A 40 31.52 -10.02 -57.55
CA ASN A 40 32.76 -10.54 -56.96
C ASN A 40 32.46 -11.54 -55.83
N THR A 41 33.40 -12.42 -55.54
CA THR A 41 33.37 -13.35 -54.41
C THR A 41 34.42 -12.91 -53.39
N PHE A 42 33.97 -12.52 -52.20
CA PHE A 42 34.82 -12.13 -51.08
C PHE A 42 34.79 -13.21 -50.01
N THR A 43 35.92 -13.88 -49.80
CA THR A 43 36.04 -14.94 -48.79
C THR A 43 37.15 -14.66 -47.78
N ASN A 44 36.88 -14.94 -46.50
CA ASN A 44 37.89 -14.89 -45.42
C ASN A 44 38.70 -13.57 -45.32
N ASN A 45 38.16 -12.44 -45.79
CA ASN A 45 38.82 -11.14 -45.68
C ASN A 45 38.53 -10.50 -44.33
N LYS A 46 39.40 -9.63 -43.81
CA LYS A 46 39.02 -8.82 -42.64
C LYS A 46 37.93 -7.81 -43.02
N TRP A 47 38.15 -7.01 -44.07
CA TRP A 47 37.12 -6.17 -44.69
C TRP A 47 36.92 -6.61 -46.14
N ALA A 48 35.70 -6.94 -46.55
CA ALA A 48 35.42 -7.32 -47.93
C ALA A 48 35.51 -6.09 -48.84
N ILE A 49 34.76 -5.04 -48.53
CA ILE A 49 34.79 -3.75 -49.25
C ILE A 49 35.02 -2.64 -48.23
N ASN A 50 35.99 -1.78 -48.51
CA ASN A 50 36.23 -0.54 -47.79
C ASN A 50 36.08 0.62 -48.79
N LEU A 51 35.10 1.49 -48.58
CA LEU A 51 34.70 2.55 -49.48
C LEU A 51 35.11 3.91 -48.89
N TYR A 52 35.67 4.77 -49.72
CA TYR A 52 35.96 6.17 -49.44
C TYR A 52 35.59 7.00 -50.69
N GLY A 53 34.32 7.38 -50.78
CA GLY A 53 33.63 7.98 -51.93
C GLY A 53 32.32 7.24 -52.19
N ASP A 54 31.91 7.15 -53.45
CA ASP A 54 30.63 6.52 -53.84
C ASP A 54 30.77 5.42 -54.90
N ALA A 55 29.96 4.36 -54.78
CA ALA A 55 29.97 3.25 -55.72
C ALA A 55 28.65 2.46 -55.74
N TYR A 56 28.34 1.87 -56.90
CA TYR A 56 27.29 0.87 -57.03
C TYR A 56 27.80 -0.52 -56.60
N ILE A 57 27.20 -1.14 -55.59
CA ILE A 57 27.62 -2.44 -55.04
C ILE A 57 26.47 -3.44 -55.14
N TYR A 58 26.59 -4.46 -56.01
CA TYR A 58 25.51 -5.45 -56.18
C TYR A 58 25.99 -6.82 -56.66
N GLY A 59 25.24 -7.88 -56.36
CA GLY A 59 25.53 -9.23 -56.86
C GLY A 59 26.81 -9.88 -56.32
N ASN A 60 27.47 -9.28 -55.33
CA ASN A 60 28.66 -9.86 -54.69
C ASN A 60 28.28 -10.99 -53.72
N THR A 61 29.14 -12.00 -53.61
CA THR A 61 28.99 -13.09 -52.63
C THR A 61 29.99 -12.91 -51.50
N PHE A 62 29.51 -12.97 -50.25
CA PHE A 62 30.33 -12.79 -49.06
C PHE A 62 30.30 -14.06 -48.19
N SER A 63 31.46 -14.59 -47.79
CA SER A 63 31.53 -15.76 -46.90
C SER A 63 32.78 -15.73 -46.02
N GLY A 64 32.63 -15.91 -44.71
CA GLY A 64 33.77 -15.97 -43.78
C GLY A 64 34.55 -14.66 -43.60
N ASN A 65 34.12 -13.54 -44.16
CA ASN A 65 34.74 -12.23 -43.89
C ASN A 65 34.39 -11.74 -42.49
N THR A 66 35.25 -10.93 -41.86
CA THR A 66 34.93 -10.27 -40.58
C THR A 66 33.92 -9.15 -40.77
N TYR A 67 34.10 -8.32 -41.80
CA TYR A 67 33.23 -7.20 -42.14
C TYR A 67 32.95 -7.19 -43.64
N ASN A 68 31.67 -7.25 -44.04
CA ASN A 68 31.29 -7.24 -45.46
C ASN A 68 31.19 -5.82 -46.00
N LEU A 69 30.34 -5.01 -45.35
CA LEU A 69 30.06 -3.62 -45.68
C LEU A 69 30.14 -2.84 -44.37
N THR A 70 31.05 -1.88 -44.29
CA THR A 70 31.29 -1.01 -43.12
C THR A 70 31.69 0.38 -43.60
N TYR A 71 31.38 1.42 -42.82
CA TYR A 71 31.66 2.82 -43.20
C TYR A 71 31.02 3.22 -44.53
N MET A 72 29.76 2.82 -44.73
CA MET A 72 28.95 3.27 -45.87
C MET A 72 27.46 3.41 -45.55
N ALA A 73 26.76 4.25 -46.29
CA ALA A 73 25.30 4.41 -46.29
C ALA A 73 24.74 4.08 -47.68
N GLU A 74 23.54 3.52 -47.75
CA GLU A 74 22.87 3.11 -49.00
C GLU A 74 21.45 3.68 -49.06
N ILE A 75 21.04 4.20 -50.21
CA ILE A 75 19.62 4.40 -50.51
C ILE A 75 19.06 3.03 -50.92
N VAL A 76 18.24 2.43 -50.06
CA VAL A 76 17.79 1.04 -50.19
C VAL A 76 17.14 0.80 -51.55
N GLY A 77 17.64 -0.21 -52.27
CA GLY A 77 17.12 -0.62 -53.58
C GLY A 77 17.80 0.05 -54.78
N THR A 78 18.64 1.07 -54.56
CA THR A 78 19.44 1.68 -55.62
C THR A 78 20.75 0.94 -55.87
N ASN A 79 21.23 0.16 -54.88
CA ASN A 79 22.58 -0.40 -54.81
C ASN A 79 23.68 0.67 -54.84
N HIS A 80 23.38 1.96 -54.61
CA HIS A 80 24.35 3.04 -54.57
C HIS A 80 24.74 3.29 -53.11
N PHE A 81 26.04 3.27 -52.84
CA PHE A 81 26.64 3.41 -51.52
C PHE A 81 27.54 4.64 -51.48
N TRP A 82 27.54 5.33 -50.34
CA TRP A 82 28.40 6.48 -50.01
C TRP A 82 29.15 6.21 -48.73
N ASP A 83 30.38 6.69 -48.59
CA ASP A 83 31.12 6.66 -47.32
C ASP A 83 30.65 7.72 -46.32
N VAL A 84 30.08 8.82 -46.82
CA VAL A 84 29.49 9.92 -46.04
C VAL A 84 27.97 9.77 -45.97
N ILE A 85 27.38 9.81 -44.77
CA ILE A 85 25.93 9.66 -44.58
C ILE A 85 25.20 10.87 -45.16
N GLN A 86 25.71 12.08 -44.93
CA GLN A 86 25.09 13.30 -45.47
C GLN A 86 25.01 13.29 -47.00
N ASP A 87 25.96 12.66 -47.71
CA ASP A 87 25.89 12.54 -49.17
C ASP A 87 24.74 11.61 -49.62
N ALA A 88 24.48 10.53 -48.89
CA ALA A 88 23.30 9.70 -49.12
C ALA A 88 22.00 10.50 -48.86
N ILE A 89 21.95 11.31 -47.79
CA ILE A 89 20.80 12.20 -47.49
C ILE A 89 20.60 13.23 -48.61
N ASN A 90 21.67 13.85 -49.10
CA ASN A 90 21.62 14.83 -50.17
C ASN A 90 21.06 14.24 -51.46
N ASN A 91 21.42 12.99 -51.78
CA ASN A 91 20.97 12.27 -52.98
C ASN A 91 19.59 11.59 -52.83
N ALA A 92 19.08 11.44 -51.60
CA ALA A 92 17.76 10.88 -51.35
C ALA A 92 16.64 11.85 -51.75
N THR A 93 15.50 11.25 -52.13
CA THR A 93 14.23 11.88 -52.43
C THR A 93 13.18 11.54 -51.36
N ASP A 94 12.06 12.27 -51.35
CA ASP A 94 11.00 12.04 -50.38
C ASP A 94 10.47 10.59 -50.43
N GLY A 95 10.45 9.93 -49.28
CA GLY A 95 10.03 8.53 -49.09
C GLY A 95 11.17 7.51 -49.15
N ASP A 96 12.39 7.92 -49.51
CA ASP A 96 13.53 7.01 -49.55
C ASP A 96 13.93 6.52 -48.17
N THR A 97 14.52 5.33 -48.14
CA THR A 97 15.12 4.75 -46.93
C THR A 97 16.63 4.68 -47.09
N ILE A 98 17.35 5.30 -46.17
CA ILE A 98 18.81 5.28 -46.09
C ILE A 98 19.21 4.30 -45.01
N LYS A 99 19.94 3.25 -45.40
CA LYS A 99 20.52 2.28 -44.47
C LYS A 99 21.99 2.59 -44.24
N VAL A 100 22.39 2.80 -42.99
CA VAL A 100 23.77 3.06 -42.59
C VAL A 100 24.40 1.80 -42.03
N TYR A 101 25.48 1.32 -42.64
CA TYR A 101 26.16 0.10 -42.22
C TYR A 101 27.12 0.38 -41.05
N ASP A 102 27.63 -0.67 -40.41
CA ASP A 102 28.46 -0.52 -39.20
C ASP A 102 29.70 0.35 -39.45
N GLY A 103 29.94 1.30 -38.56
CA GLY A 103 31.02 2.27 -38.70
C GLY A 103 30.93 3.34 -37.63
N VAL A 104 31.99 4.14 -37.48
CA VAL A 104 31.98 5.38 -36.70
C VAL A 104 32.10 6.53 -37.68
N TYR A 105 31.04 7.31 -37.79
CA TYR A 105 30.91 8.41 -38.75
C TYR A 105 31.04 9.72 -37.97
N GLU A 106 32.14 10.43 -38.18
CA GLU A 106 32.36 11.75 -37.57
C GLU A 106 31.72 12.83 -38.44
N GLU A 107 30.41 13.03 -38.26
CA GLU A 107 29.54 13.83 -39.14
C GLU A 107 28.45 14.53 -38.34
N SER A 108 27.99 15.69 -38.84
CA SER A 108 26.68 16.25 -38.50
C SER A 108 25.72 15.98 -39.66
N LEU A 109 24.51 15.54 -39.35
CA LEU A 109 23.48 15.22 -40.34
C LEU A 109 22.39 16.29 -40.31
N THR A 110 22.07 16.86 -41.47
CA THR A 110 20.98 17.80 -41.66
C THR A 110 19.94 17.19 -42.59
N ILE A 111 18.74 16.97 -42.07
CA ILE A 111 17.60 16.36 -42.77
C ILE A 111 16.50 17.39 -42.93
N ASP A 112 16.23 17.78 -44.17
CA ASP A 112 15.25 18.80 -44.56
C ASP A 112 14.16 18.27 -45.52
N LYS A 113 14.06 16.94 -45.62
CA LYS A 113 13.18 16.19 -46.52
C LYS A 113 12.64 14.94 -45.83
N SER A 114 11.61 14.32 -46.42
CA SER A 114 10.94 13.18 -45.78
C SER A 114 11.65 11.86 -46.09
N ILE A 115 12.34 11.24 -45.13
CA ILE A 115 13.12 10.01 -45.34
C ILE A 115 13.08 9.08 -44.12
N ASN A 116 13.42 7.81 -44.32
CA ASN A 116 13.75 6.90 -43.22
C ASN A 116 15.27 6.76 -43.12
N LEU A 117 15.85 6.99 -41.95
CA LEU A 117 17.25 6.74 -41.65
C LEU A 117 17.33 5.54 -40.70
N ILE A 118 17.86 4.42 -41.17
CA ILE A 118 17.89 3.16 -40.42
C ILE A 118 19.33 2.67 -40.23
N ALA A 119 19.62 2.22 -39.02
CA ALA A 119 20.90 1.62 -38.69
C ALA A 119 21.03 0.20 -39.25
N GLY A 120 22.28 -0.21 -39.49
CA GLY A 120 22.72 -1.57 -39.76
C GLY A 120 22.67 -2.40 -38.49
N SER A 121 23.81 -2.93 -38.05
CA SER A 121 23.87 -3.66 -36.78
C SER A 121 24.23 -2.73 -35.62
N SER A 122 25.22 -1.85 -35.77
CA SER A 122 25.64 -0.91 -34.71
C SER A 122 26.45 0.31 -35.23
N PRO A 123 25.95 1.11 -36.18
CA PRO A 123 26.60 2.36 -36.58
C PRO A 123 26.59 3.41 -35.45
N VAL A 124 27.70 4.13 -35.32
CA VAL A 124 27.87 5.27 -34.42
C VAL A 124 27.97 6.54 -35.25
N ILE A 125 27.11 7.52 -35.01
CA ILE A 125 27.25 8.88 -35.55
C ILE A 125 27.84 9.72 -34.42
N LYS A 126 29.07 10.17 -34.63
CA LYS A 126 29.87 10.88 -33.66
C LYS A 126 29.95 12.35 -34.01
N CYS A 127 29.72 13.21 -33.03
CA CYS A 127 29.85 14.66 -33.16
C CYS A 127 31.26 15.03 -33.67
N PRO A 128 31.37 15.77 -34.80
CA PRO A 128 32.64 16.22 -35.33
C PRO A 128 33.22 17.37 -34.50
N ALA A 129 34.50 17.67 -34.69
CA ALA A 129 35.16 18.80 -34.02
C ALA A 129 34.46 20.16 -34.26
N THR A 130 33.83 20.31 -35.43
CA THR A 130 33.02 21.47 -35.83
C THR A 130 31.65 20.96 -36.30
N PRO A 131 30.70 20.74 -35.36
CA PRO A 131 29.34 20.33 -35.74
C PRO A 131 28.63 21.44 -36.51
N GLU A 132 27.66 21.05 -37.32
CA GLU A 132 26.71 22.00 -37.90
C GLU A 132 25.88 22.66 -36.78
N ASP A 133 25.47 23.90 -37.04
CA ASP A 133 24.63 24.68 -36.13
C ASP A 133 23.45 25.31 -36.88
N VAL A 134 22.44 25.75 -36.12
CA VAL A 134 21.21 26.30 -36.70
C VAL A 134 20.51 27.26 -35.75
N LYS A 135 19.71 28.17 -36.32
CA LYS A 135 18.68 28.93 -35.60
C LYS A 135 17.28 28.49 -36.04
N ILE A 136 16.32 28.65 -35.13
CA ILE A 136 14.91 28.43 -35.42
C ILE A 136 14.11 29.69 -35.07
N GLN A 137 12.98 29.90 -35.75
CA GLN A 137 12.12 31.06 -35.55
C GLN A 137 11.65 31.23 -34.09
N GLU A 138 11.48 30.12 -33.36
CA GLU A 138 10.90 30.07 -32.02
C GLU A 138 11.92 30.28 -30.89
N SER A 139 13.21 30.41 -31.22
CA SER A 139 14.27 30.58 -30.25
C SER A 139 15.21 31.71 -30.63
N THR A 140 15.77 32.37 -29.62
CA THR A 140 16.86 33.36 -29.83
C THR A 140 18.24 32.71 -29.78
N HIS A 141 18.31 31.42 -29.42
CA HIS A 141 19.54 30.64 -29.29
C HIS A 141 19.95 29.97 -30.60
N THR A 142 21.24 29.64 -30.67
CA THR A 142 21.82 28.80 -31.73
C THR A 142 22.05 27.39 -31.19
N PHE A 143 21.76 26.38 -31.99
CA PHE A 143 21.83 24.98 -31.58
C PHE A 143 22.86 24.24 -32.45
N GLU A 144 23.91 23.74 -31.83
CA GLU A 144 24.82 22.76 -32.44
C GLU A 144 24.22 21.36 -32.30
N TYR A 145 24.38 20.49 -33.29
CA TYR A 145 23.77 19.14 -33.27
C TYR A 145 24.59 18.04 -33.94
N VAL A 146 24.31 16.78 -33.55
CA VAL A 146 24.75 15.61 -34.31
C VAL A 146 23.77 15.30 -35.44
N ILE A 147 22.47 15.28 -35.15
CA ILE A 147 21.42 15.13 -36.16
C ILE A 147 20.40 16.26 -35.99
N GLY A 148 20.17 17.01 -37.06
CA GLY A 148 19.19 18.09 -37.14
C GLY A 148 18.10 17.78 -38.15
N ILE A 149 16.84 17.87 -37.75
CA ILE A 149 15.67 17.52 -38.56
C ILE A 149 14.74 18.72 -38.65
N PHE A 150 14.60 19.31 -39.83
CA PHE A 150 13.99 20.62 -39.95
C PHE A 150 12.94 20.67 -41.06
N GLY A 151 11.67 20.65 -40.65
CA GLY A 151 10.57 21.07 -41.51
C GLY A 151 10.46 22.59 -41.61
N GLY A 152 9.96 23.07 -42.74
CA GLY A 152 9.64 24.48 -42.97
C GLY A 152 10.43 25.05 -44.13
N THR A 153 10.93 26.27 -43.97
CA THR A 153 11.78 26.93 -44.97
C THR A 153 13.09 27.37 -44.34
N TYR A 154 14.19 27.03 -44.98
CA TYR A 154 15.52 27.48 -44.60
C TYR A 154 15.83 28.86 -45.20
N GLY A 155 16.24 29.79 -44.34
CA GLY A 155 16.73 31.13 -44.72
C GLY A 155 18.24 31.23 -44.65
N SER A 156 18.93 31.17 -45.79
CA SER A 156 20.40 31.24 -45.85
C SER A 156 20.99 32.60 -45.44
N GLY A 157 20.19 33.67 -45.41
CA GLY A 157 20.65 35.01 -45.03
C GLY A 157 20.95 35.17 -43.54
N ASN A 158 20.39 34.30 -42.69
CA ASN A 158 20.54 34.33 -41.23
C ASN A 158 20.61 32.93 -40.59
N ASP A 159 20.77 31.89 -41.40
CA ASP A 159 20.89 30.50 -41.00
C ASP A 159 19.75 30.02 -40.09
N THR A 160 18.51 30.30 -40.52
CA THR A 160 17.32 30.09 -39.70
C THR A 160 16.26 29.27 -40.42
N TYR A 161 15.70 28.26 -39.76
CA TYR A 161 14.49 27.58 -40.19
C TYR A 161 13.24 28.25 -39.61
N TYR A 162 12.24 28.47 -40.48
CA TYR A 162 11.01 29.16 -40.12
C TYR A 162 9.78 28.59 -40.85
N GLY A 163 8.60 29.02 -40.42
CA GLY A 163 7.33 28.62 -41.05
C GLY A 163 6.81 27.24 -40.63
N PRO A 164 5.59 26.88 -41.05
CA PRO A 164 4.84 25.76 -40.48
C PRO A 164 5.00 24.42 -41.21
N GLY A 165 5.76 24.36 -42.32
CA GLY A 165 5.87 23.14 -43.12
C GLY A 165 6.48 21.98 -42.32
N THR A 166 5.89 20.79 -42.42
CA THR A 166 6.38 19.57 -41.76
C THR A 166 7.06 18.63 -42.74
N ILE A 167 7.92 17.76 -42.22
CA ILE A 167 8.55 16.65 -42.96
C ILE A 167 8.35 15.34 -42.18
N ASN A 168 8.27 14.22 -42.91
CA ASN A 168 8.12 12.90 -42.29
C ASN A 168 9.49 12.19 -42.20
N VAL A 169 10.05 12.06 -41.00
CA VAL A 169 11.35 11.42 -40.79
C VAL A 169 11.26 10.34 -39.72
N ASN A 170 11.80 9.17 -40.03
CA ASN A 170 11.92 8.07 -39.06
C ASN A 170 13.39 7.71 -38.88
N ILE A 171 13.90 7.77 -37.65
CA ILE A 171 15.28 7.42 -37.29
C ILE A 171 15.26 6.18 -36.40
N SER A 172 16.07 5.17 -36.72
CA SER A 172 16.13 3.96 -35.89
C SER A 172 17.52 3.32 -35.72
N GLY A 173 17.84 2.90 -34.49
CA GLY A 173 18.92 1.94 -34.18
C GLY A 173 20.35 2.49 -34.07
N PHE A 174 20.54 3.81 -33.99
CA PHE A 174 21.87 4.43 -33.99
C PHE A 174 22.45 4.60 -32.59
N THR A 175 23.77 4.53 -32.46
CA THR A 175 24.46 5.20 -31.35
C THR A 175 24.80 6.63 -31.78
N ILE A 176 24.37 7.63 -31.01
CA ILE A 176 24.68 9.05 -31.22
C ILE A 176 25.68 9.47 -30.13
N ASP A 177 26.94 9.61 -30.51
CA ASP A 177 28.01 10.04 -29.61
C ASP A 177 28.19 11.55 -29.71
N SER A 178 27.68 12.28 -28.71
CA SER A 178 27.77 13.74 -28.63
C SER A 178 29.17 14.25 -28.27
N ASN A 179 30.11 13.34 -27.95
CA ASN A 179 31.54 13.60 -27.73
C ASN A 179 31.83 14.67 -26.64
N ASP A 180 30.93 14.83 -25.67
CA ASP A 180 30.90 15.88 -24.64
C ASP A 180 31.22 17.26 -25.22
N LYS A 181 30.70 17.52 -26.42
CA LYS A 181 30.99 18.74 -27.16
C LYS A 181 30.51 19.94 -26.35
N THR A 182 31.44 20.76 -25.90
CA THR A 182 31.10 22.06 -25.29
C THR A 182 30.57 22.99 -26.37
N PRO A 183 29.28 23.37 -26.35
CA PRO A 183 28.73 24.27 -27.36
C PRO A 183 29.12 25.73 -27.10
N SER A 184 29.11 26.50 -28.17
CA SER A 184 29.11 27.96 -28.16
C SER A 184 27.90 28.50 -27.38
N ASP A 185 26.70 27.98 -27.67
CA ASP A 185 25.43 28.32 -27.03
C ASP A 185 24.74 27.06 -26.48
N ARG A 186 24.03 26.29 -27.32
CA ARG A 186 23.34 25.05 -26.94
C ARG A 186 23.78 23.86 -27.80
N PHE A 187 23.67 22.65 -27.26
CA PHE A 187 23.97 21.41 -27.98
C PHE A 187 22.83 20.41 -27.87
N VAL A 188 22.59 19.65 -28.94
CA VAL A 188 21.59 18.57 -28.94
C VAL A 188 22.12 17.35 -29.70
N GLY A 189 21.96 16.14 -29.16
CA GLY A 189 22.24 14.91 -29.91
C GLY A 189 21.37 14.80 -31.16
N ILE A 190 20.05 14.74 -30.96
CA ILE A 190 19.04 14.77 -32.04
C ILE A 190 18.12 15.98 -31.85
N PHE A 191 18.22 16.97 -32.73
CA PHE A 191 17.42 18.19 -32.73
C PHE A 191 16.33 18.14 -33.81
N PHE A 192 15.10 18.48 -33.48
CA PHE A 192 14.02 18.51 -34.46
C PHE A 192 13.06 19.69 -34.33
N ARG A 193 12.48 20.07 -35.47
CA ARG A 193 11.42 21.08 -35.60
C ARG A 193 10.48 20.69 -36.74
N ASN A 194 9.16 20.81 -36.52
CA ASN A 194 8.12 20.42 -37.50
C ASN A 194 8.29 18.98 -38.01
N LEU A 195 8.63 18.06 -37.11
CA LEU A 195 8.84 16.66 -37.45
C LEU A 195 7.54 15.87 -37.28
N ILE A 196 7.16 15.11 -38.30
CA ILE A 196 6.21 14.00 -38.19
C ILE A 196 7.01 12.69 -38.26
N GLY A 197 6.78 11.72 -37.38
CA GLY A 197 7.41 10.41 -37.50
C GLY A 197 7.89 9.83 -36.18
N ASN A 198 9.06 9.17 -36.18
CA ASN A 198 9.60 8.55 -34.98
C ASN A 198 11.13 8.61 -34.83
N ILE A 199 11.58 8.60 -33.58
CA ILE A 199 12.98 8.37 -33.19
C ILE A 199 12.99 7.13 -32.29
N SER A 200 13.66 6.06 -32.72
CA SER A 200 13.55 4.77 -32.03
C SER A 200 14.83 3.95 -31.89
N GLY A 201 14.94 3.16 -30.83
CA GLY A 201 16.06 2.23 -30.66
C GLY A 201 17.44 2.89 -30.65
N CYS A 202 17.53 4.20 -30.42
CA CYS A 202 18.79 4.93 -30.47
C CYS A 202 19.42 5.02 -29.07
N THR A 203 20.75 5.01 -29.01
CA THR A 203 21.53 5.23 -27.79
C THR A 203 22.29 6.55 -27.88
N ILE A 204 21.93 7.53 -27.06
CA ILE A 204 22.54 8.86 -27.04
C ILE A 204 23.46 8.96 -25.82
N VAL A 205 24.73 9.29 -26.05
CA VAL A 205 25.79 9.29 -25.03
C VAL A 205 26.70 10.50 -25.14
N ASN A 206 27.47 10.74 -24.07
CA ASN A 206 28.47 11.80 -23.98
C ASN A 206 27.87 13.18 -24.28
N THR A 207 26.69 13.44 -23.70
CA THR A 207 25.95 14.69 -23.87
C THR A 207 26.05 15.56 -22.61
N SER A 208 26.90 15.21 -21.64
CA SER A 208 26.92 15.86 -20.33
C SER A 208 28.00 16.93 -20.25
N VAL A 209 27.61 18.18 -20.50
CA VAL A 209 28.48 19.35 -20.34
C VAL A 209 27.88 20.29 -19.31
N ASP A 210 28.52 20.38 -18.13
CA ASP A 210 28.06 21.26 -17.05
C ASP A 210 28.13 22.75 -17.44
N GLY A 211 27.19 23.53 -16.94
CA GLY A 211 27.05 24.96 -17.23
C GLY A 211 26.59 25.30 -18.64
N LYS A 212 26.20 24.30 -19.44
CA LYS A 212 25.70 24.44 -20.81
C LYS A 212 24.37 23.71 -21.00
N GLU A 213 23.52 24.27 -21.86
CA GLU A 213 22.26 23.63 -22.24
C GLU A 213 22.51 22.52 -23.25
N THR A 214 22.63 21.30 -22.75
CA THR A 214 22.87 20.11 -23.55
C THR A 214 21.70 19.13 -23.40
N PHE A 215 21.20 18.64 -24.53
CA PHE A 215 20.07 17.72 -24.60
C PHE A 215 20.39 16.46 -25.38
N GLY A 216 19.89 15.30 -24.94
CA GLY A 216 19.99 14.07 -25.72
C GLY A 216 19.13 14.16 -26.99
N ILE A 217 17.83 14.33 -26.80
CA ILE A 217 16.84 14.56 -27.86
C ILE A 217 16.06 15.84 -27.52
N LEU A 218 15.90 16.75 -28.48
CA LEU A 218 15.12 17.97 -28.29
C LEU A 218 14.28 18.30 -29.51
N GLY A 219 12.97 18.38 -29.31
CA GLY A 219 12.05 19.11 -30.18
C GLY A 219 11.89 20.53 -29.68
N TYR A 220 12.01 21.53 -30.55
CA TYR A 220 11.79 22.93 -30.14
C TYR A 220 11.08 23.74 -31.22
N GLY A 221 9.94 24.32 -30.86
CA GLY A 221 9.10 25.09 -31.78
C GLY A 221 8.44 24.24 -32.87
N GLY A 222 7.51 24.88 -33.59
CA GLY A 222 6.79 24.26 -34.70
C GLY A 222 5.56 23.42 -34.33
N ASN A 223 5.14 22.54 -35.24
CA ASN A 223 3.96 21.68 -35.11
C ASN A 223 4.36 20.22 -35.32
N SER A 224 5.27 19.71 -34.47
CA SER A 224 5.74 18.33 -34.56
C SER A 224 4.68 17.34 -34.06
N ASP A 225 4.60 16.16 -34.68
CA ASP A 225 3.79 15.00 -34.25
C ASP A 225 4.71 13.77 -34.21
N ILE A 226 5.24 13.46 -33.03
CA ILE A 226 6.45 12.62 -32.89
C ILE A 226 6.23 11.46 -31.91
N THR A 227 6.67 10.27 -32.31
CA THR A 227 6.84 9.13 -31.39
C THR A 227 8.31 8.92 -31.06
N ILE A 228 8.69 8.96 -29.78
CA ILE A 228 10.07 8.72 -29.31
C ILE A 228 10.05 7.46 -28.48
N TYR A 229 10.62 6.35 -28.97
CA TYR A 229 10.51 5.07 -28.25
C TYR A 229 11.71 4.13 -28.26
N GLY A 230 11.89 3.36 -27.19
CA GLY A 230 12.96 2.37 -27.11
C GLY A 230 14.36 2.97 -27.13
N ASN A 231 14.52 4.26 -26.81
CA ASN A 231 15.80 4.95 -26.82
C ASN A 231 16.47 4.90 -25.44
N THR A 232 17.79 4.96 -25.42
CA THR A 232 18.59 5.15 -24.21
C THR A 232 19.27 6.51 -24.27
N VAL A 233 19.01 7.39 -23.30
CA VAL A 233 19.75 8.65 -23.13
C VAL A 233 20.50 8.58 -21.81
N ASN A 234 21.83 8.60 -21.88
CA ASN A 234 22.68 8.43 -20.70
C ASN A 234 23.54 9.67 -20.45
N GLN A 235 23.20 10.37 -19.37
CA GLN A 235 23.77 11.64 -18.91
C GLN A 235 23.62 12.81 -19.89
N PHE A 236 23.25 13.96 -19.33
CA PHE A 236 23.01 15.22 -20.05
C PHE A 236 23.20 16.39 -19.08
N GLY A 237 23.45 17.59 -19.61
CA GLY A 237 23.60 18.79 -18.79
C GLY A 237 22.28 19.49 -18.47
N ARG A 238 21.30 19.48 -19.39
CA ARG A 238 20.00 20.16 -19.19
C ARG A 238 18.80 19.25 -19.34
N GLY A 239 18.74 18.38 -20.35
CA GLY A 239 17.65 17.41 -20.41
C GLY A 239 17.92 16.16 -21.23
N GLY A 240 17.24 15.07 -20.89
CA GLY A 240 17.35 13.81 -21.62
C GLY A 240 16.57 13.87 -22.93
N ILE A 241 15.24 13.88 -22.81
CA ILE A 241 14.29 13.97 -23.92
C ILE A 241 13.39 15.18 -23.68
N GLY A 242 13.49 16.20 -24.54
CA GLY A 242 12.62 17.38 -24.50
C GLY A 242 11.71 17.45 -25.72
N VAL A 243 10.41 17.67 -25.51
CA VAL A 243 9.45 17.99 -26.58
C VAL A 243 8.81 19.35 -26.25
N ASN A 244 9.49 20.41 -26.69
CA ASN A 244 9.15 21.81 -26.44
C ASN A 244 8.63 22.46 -27.74
N CYS A 245 7.71 21.78 -28.43
CA CYS A 245 7.40 22.08 -29.82
C CYS A 245 6.42 23.23 -30.00
N GLY A 246 5.68 23.69 -29.00
CA GLY A 246 4.67 24.74 -29.23
C GLY A 246 3.24 24.22 -29.25
N LEU A 247 2.29 25.17 -29.36
CA LEU A 247 0.86 24.90 -29.44
C LEU A 247 0.50 24.12 -30.72
N GLY A 248 -0.19 22.99 -30.56
CA GLY A 248 -0.63 22.15 -31.67
C GLY A 248 0.36 21.05 -32.08
N ALA A 249 1.49 20.95 -31.37
CA ALA A 249 2.36 19.79 -31.45
C ALA A 249 1.89 18.66 -30.52
N THR A 250 2.13 17.42 -30.93
CA THR A 250 1.77 16.20 -30.20
C THR A 250 2.98 15.27 -30.03
N CYS A 251 3.02 14.52 -28.94
CA CYS A 251 4.04 13.48 -28.76
C CYS A 251 3.55 12.20 -28.08
N LEU A 252 4.21 11.10 -28.41
CA LEU A 252 4.19 9.85 -27.65
C LEU A 252 5.63 9.51 -27.27
N VAL A 253 5.98 9.63 -25.99
CA VAL A 253 7.31 9.28 -25.47
C VAL A 253 7.18 7.98 -24.69
N LYS A 254 7.67 6.86 -25.22
CA LYS A 254 7.48 5.56 -24.57
C LYS A 254 8.63 4.58 -24.56
N GLU A 255 8.69 3.68 -23.59
CA GLU A 255 9.72 2.61 -23.55
C GLU A 255 11.16 3.14 -23.60
N ASN A 256 11.42 4.38 -23.16
CA ASN A 256 12.77 4.95 -23.14
C ASN A 256 13.44 4.75 -21.77
N THR A 257 14.76 4.60 -21.78
CA THR A 257 15.60 4.65 -20.57
C THR A 257 16.35 5.98 -20.55
N VAL A 258 16.08 6.83 -19.56
CA VAL A 258 16.67 8.17 -19.44
C VAL A 258 17.36 8.32 -18.10
N VAL A 259 18.69 8.37 -18.12
CA VAL A 259 19.52 8.45 -16.90
C VAL A 259 20.16 9.82 -16.80
N GLY A 260 19.80 10.57 -15.76
CA GLY A 260 20.37 11.87 -15.44
C GLY A 260 21.80 11.80 -14.85
N PRO A 261 22.39 12.94 -14.49
CA PRO A 261 23.76 13.02 -13.99
C PRO A 261 23.97 12.50 -12.56
N GLY A 262 22.89 12.18 -11.83
CA GLY A 262 22.89 11.69 -10.44
C GLY A 262 21.79 12.36 -9.60
N LYS A 263 21.36 11.72 -8.50
CA LYS A 263 20.41 12.31 -7.53
C LYS A 263 20.98 13.51 -6.76
N ASN A 264 22.26 13.45 -6.41
CA ASN A 264 22.96 14.52 -5.69
C ASN A 264 24.21 14.97 -6.46
N PRO A 265 24.07 15.44 -7.71
CA PRO A 265 25.21 15.73 -8.55
C PRO A 265 25.77 17.12 -8.24
N VAL A 266 27.04 17.34 -8.59
CA VAL A 266 27.63 18.68 -8.60
C VAL A 266 27.51 19.23 -10.02
N VAL A 267 26.37 19.85 -10.30
CA VAL A 267 26.08 20.53 -11.58
C VAL A 267 25.75 21.99 -11.31
N THR A 268 25.64 22.79 -12.36
CA THR A 268 25.31 24.22 -12.31
C THR A 268 23.83 24.50 -12.63
N TRP A 269 23.15 23.56 -13.31
CA TRP A 269 21.75 23.69 -13.73
C TRP A 269 20.95 22.45 -13.35
N ALA A 270 19.65 22.62 -13.09
CA ALA A 270 18.78 21.50 -12.80
C ALA A 270 18.52 20.66 -14.08
N PRO A 271 18.82 19.35 -14.07
CA PRO A 271 18.58 18.46 -15.20
C PRO A 271 17.16 17.89 -15.19
N ASN A 272 16.52 17.78 -16.35
CA ASN A 272 15.21 17.15 -16.50
C ASN A 272 15.31 15.86 -17.35
N GLY A 273 14.82 14.73 -16.87
CA GLY A 273 14.84 13.47 -17.62
C GLY A 273 14.02 13.57 -18.90
N ILE A 274 12.71 13.57 -18.76
CA ILE A 274 11.76 13.84 -19.84
C ILE A 274 11.09 15.18 -19.58
N GLN A 275 11.01 16.03 -20.60
CA GLN A 275 10.29 17.29 -20.53
C GLN A 275 9.32 17.44 -21.69
N VAL A 276 8.05 17.73 -21.40
CA VAL A 276 7.05 18.12 -22.41
C VAL A 276 6.50 19.48 -22.04
N GLY A 277 6.45 20.41 -22.98
CA GLY A 277 5.95 21.73 -22.63
C GLY A 277 5.77 22.75 -23.73
N TYR A 278 5.46 23.97 -23.29
CA TYR A 278 5.28 25.16 -24.11
C TYR A 278 4.19 25.01 -25.19
N GLY A 279 3.06 24.40 -24.88
CA GLY A 279 1.95 24.18 -25.81
C GLY A 279 1.81 22.75 -26.36
N THR A 280 2.81 21.89 -26.12
CA THR A 280 2.79 20.51 -26.63
C THR A 280 1.91 19.61 -25.75
N THR A 281 1.09 18.77 -26.38
CA THR A 281 0.24 17.75 -25.72
C THR A 281 0.76 16.35 -26.04
N GLY A 282 0.33 15.32 -25.31
CA GLY A 282 0.80 13.97 -25.59
C GLY A 282 0.75 12.99 -24.44
N ILE A 283 1.38 11.84 -24.65
CA ILE A 283 1.47 10.74 -23.69
C ILE A 283 2.94 10.44 -23.41
N ILE A 284 3.28 10.31 -22.14
CA ILE A 284 4.58 9.85 -21.64
C ILE A 284 4.32 8.52 -20.92
N THR A 285 4.74 7.39 -21.48
CA THR A 285 4.38 6.08 -20.92
C THR A 285 5.44 5.01 -21.00
N GLU A 286 5.49 4.05 -20.07
CA GLU A 286 6.42 2.92 -20.09
C GLU A 286 7.91 3.34 -20.10
N ASN A 287 8.25 4.53 -19.59
CA ASN A 287 9.65 4.98 -19.52
C ASN A 287 10.28 4.63 -18.16
N ASP A 288 11.58 4.33 -18.19
CA ASP A 288 12.45 4.25 -17.02
C ASP A 288 13.27 5.55 -16.95
N VAL A 289 13.02 6.37 -15.94
CA VAL A 289 13.64 7.70 -15.78
C VAL A 289 14.27 7.83 -14.41
N SER A 290 15.57 8.14 -14.37
CA SER A 290 16.28 8.14 -13.10
C SER A 290 17.39 9.17 -12.95
N SER A 291 17.87 9.33 -11.72
CA SER A 291 19.10 10.07 -11.42
C SER A 291 19.08 11.54 -11.87
N CYS A 292 17.93 12.20 -11.83
CA CYS A 292 17.81 13.62 -12.12
C CYS A 292 17.76 14.40 -10.79
N GLY A 293 18.82 15.12 -10.45
CA GLY A 293 18.85 15.92 -9.23
C GLY A 293 19.67 17.19 -9.33
N TRP A 294 19.42 18.12 -8.41
CA TRP A 294 20.03 19.44 -8.35
C TRP A 294 20.47 19.76 -6.90
N ASN A 295 21.64 20.36 -6.74
CA ASN A 295 22.22 20.62 -5.41
C ASN A 295 21.87 22.01 -4.82
N GLY A 296 21.15 22.83 -5.57
CA GLY A 296 20.73 24.16 -5.13
C GLY A 296 19.28 24.16 -4.63
N SER A 297 18.81 25.31 -4.16
CA SER A 297 17.48 25.43 -3.54
C SER A 297 16.48 26.26 -4.36
N SER A 298 16.80 26.56 -5.62
CA SER A 298 16.00 27.47 -6.46
C SER A 298 15.29 26.77 -7.62
N TRP A 299 15.68 25.54 -7.91
CA TRP A 299 15.16 24.68 -8.97
C TRP A 299 15.16 23.25 -8.43
N SER A 300 14.60 22.31 -9.17
CA SER A 300 14.68 20.89 -8.86
C SER A 300 15.08 20.13 -10.11
N GLY A 301 15.97 19.13 -9.96
CA GLY A 301 16.20 18.13 -10.97
C GLY A 301 15.01 17.17 -11.03
N THR A 302 14.34 17.09 -12.17
CA THR A 302 13.07 16.38 -12.28
C THR A 302 13.19 15.17 -13.19
N GLY A 303 12.63 14.03 -12.80
CA GLY A 303 12.47 12.87 -13.67
C GLY A 303 11.61 13.21 -14.89
N ILE A 304 10.32 13.47 -14.68
CA ILE A 304 9.37 13.87 -15.73
C ILE A 304 8.80 15.26 -15.42
N LEU A 305 9.06 16.24 -16.29
CA LEU A 305 8.56 17.60 -16.16
C LEU A 305 7.55 17.93 -17.26
N VAL A 306 6.36 18.36 -16.87
CA VAL A 306 5.37 18.95 -17.77
C VAL A 306 5.23 20.45 -17.46
N VAL A 307 5.40 21.30 -18.47
CA VAL A 307 5.47 22.75 -18.27
C VAL A 307 4.72 23.57 -19.32
N ASP A 308 3.88 24.52 -18.90
CA ASP A 308 3.26 25.54 -19.76
C ASP A 308 2.57 25.00 -21.04
N THR A 309 1.73 23.96 -20.93
CA THR A 309 1.11 23.30 -22.10
C THR A 309 -0.10 24.01 -22.71
N ASN A 310 -0.71 25.01 -22.05
CA ASN A 310 -1.73 25.97 -22.55
C ASN A 310 -2.96 25.39 -23.34
N VAL A 311 -3.23 24.08 -23.36
CA VAL A 311 -4.50 23.44 -23.76
C VAL A 311 -4.42 21.93 -23.48
N SER A 312 -5.57 21.25 -23.46
CA SER A 312 -5.85 19.90 -22.93
C SER A 312 -4.87 18.74 -23.22
N SER A 313 -4.58 18.04 -22.11
CA SER A 313 -4.04 16.71 -21.83
C SER A 313 -2.59 16.37 -22.21
N VAL A 314 -1.74 16.39 -21.17
CA VAL A 314 -0.57 15.51 -21.11
C VAL A 314 -0.90 14.39 -20.11
N THR A 315 -0.73 13.16 -20.57
CA THR A 315 -0.89 11.96 -19.73
C THR A 315 0.49 11.38 -19.42
N VAL A 316 0.78 11.18 -18.14
CA VAL A 316 1.97 10.48 -17.65
C VAL A 316 1.49 9.15 -17.09
N ASP A 317 1.66 8.08 -17.85
CA ASP A 317 1.05 6.77 -17.59
C ASP A 317 2.08 5.64 -17.50
N ASN A 318 2.06 4.78 -16.49
CA ASN A 318 2.89 3.56 -16.44
C ASN A 318 4.40 3.81 -16.60
N ASN A 319 4.94 4.85 -15.97
CA ASN A 319 6.39 5.11 -15.95
C ASN A 319 7.01 4.66 -14.62
N TYR A 320 8.27 4.25 -14.68
CA TYR A 320 9.10 4.01 -13.51
C TYR A 320 10.07 5.18 -13.33
N VAL A 321 9.83 6.01 -12.32
CA VAL A 321 10.62 7.22 -12.04
C VAL A 321 11.31 7.07 -10.70
N HIS A 322 12.64 7.03 -10.68
CA HIS A 322 13.34 6.65 -9.46
C HIS A 322 14.69 7.35 -9.25
N ASN A 323 15.12 7.49 -7.99
CA ASN A 323 16.39 8.15 -7.64
C ASN A 323 16.52 9.58 -8.18
N CYS A 324 15.42 10.33 -8.26
CA CYS A 324 15.42 11.74 -8.67
C CYS A 324 15.29 12.65 -7.45
N GLU A 325 15.58 13.95 -7.59
CA GLU A 325 15.18 14.94 -6.58
C GLU A 325 13.66 15.12 -6.65
N SER A 326 13.12 15.51 -7.81
CA SER A 326 11.68 15.45 -8.08
C SER A 326 11.31 14.32 -9.05
N GLY A 327 10.23 13.60 -8.78
CA GLY A 327 9.72 12.52 -9.65
C GLY A 327 8.99 13.06 -10.88
N ILE A 328 7.68 13.27 -10.75
CA ILE A 328 6.77 13.76 -11.80
C ILE A 328 6.24 15.13 -11.40
N VAL A 329 6.52 16.17 -12.19
CA VAL A 329 6.13 17.55 -11.86
C VAL A 329 5.34 18.16 -13.00
N PHE A 330 4.17 18.70 -12.69
CA PHE A 330 3.43 19.62 -13.54
C PHE A 330 3.59 21.04 -12.99
N VAL A 331 4.07 21.96 -13.83
CA VAL A 331 4.28 23.36 -13.43
C VAL A 331 3.78 24.35 -14.48
N ALA A 332 3.01 25.33 -14.01
CA ALA A 332 2.46 26.41 -14.81
C ALA A 332 3.15 27.73 -14.44
N TYR A 333 4.00 28.21 -15.32
CA TYR A 333 4.89 29.31 -15.07
C TYR A 333 4.39 30.54 -15.82
N TRP A 334 4.39 30.50 -17.15
CA TRP A 334 3.97 31.63 -17.96
C TRP A 334 2.55 31.43 -18.50
N ASP A 335 2.09 30.18 -18.48
CA ASP A 335 0.77 29.76 -18.90
C ASP A 335 0.20 28.72 -17.94
N TYR A 336 -1.01 28.22 -18.21
CA TYR A 336 -1.64 27.16 -17.43
C TYR A 336 -1.37 25.76 -18.02
N CYS A 337 -1.54 24.74 -17.19
CA CYS A 337 -1.69 23.35 -17.63
C CYS A 337 -3.12 22.90 -17.31
N SER A 338 -3.80 22.25 -18.25
CA SER A 338 -5.16 21.76 -18.04
C SER A 338 -5.30 20.28 -18.41
N SER A 339 -6.12 19.54 -17.65
CA SER A 339 -6.36 18.11 -17.87
C SER A 339 -5.08 17.28 -17.67
N ALA A 340 -4.36 17.53 -16.58
CA ALA A 340 -3.18 16.76 -16.23
C ALA A 340 -3.59 15.37 -15.73
N VAL A 341 -3.05 14.30 -16.32
CA VAL A 341 -3.32 12.93 -15.88
C VAL A 341 -2.01 12.28 -15.50
N ILE A 342 -1.90 11.81 -14.26
CA ILE A 342 -0.75 11.07 -13.74
C ILE A 342 -1.26 9.73 -13.24
N THR A 343 -0.97 8.65 -13.95
CA THR A 343 -1.56 7.35 -13.62
C THR A 343 -0.65 6.13 -13.81
N ASN A 344 -0.89 5.06 -13.06
CA ASN A 344 -0.14 3.80 -13.12
C ASN A 344 1.39 3.93 -12.93
N ASN A 345 1.90 5.05 -12.43
CA ASN A 345 3.35 5.25 -12.31
C ASN A 345 3.87 4.66 -11.00
N THR A 346 5.08 4.13 -11.05
CA THR A 346 5.87 3.82 -9.85
C THR A 346 6.91 4.92 -9.66
N VAL A 347 6.84 5.64 -8.54
CA VAL A 347 7.75 6.74 -8.19
C VAL A 347 8.44 6.42 -6.88
N GLU A 348 9.75 6.21 -6.89
CA GLU A 348 10.47 5.78 -5.69
C GLU A 348 11.82 6.48 -5.47
N ASP A 349 12.27 6.49 -4.21
CA ASP A 349 13.56 7.03 -3.81
C ASP A 349 13.76 8.50 -4.25
N THR A 350 12.70 9.31 -4.16
CA THR A 350 12.66 10.73 -4.53
C THR A 350 12.75 11.65 -3.31
N ASP A 351 13.08 12.92 -3.55
CA ASP A 351 12.93 13.95 -2.51
C ASP A 351 11.52 14.54 -2.53
N TRP A 352 10.94 14.80 -3.70
CA TRP A 352 9.51 15.11 -3.88
C TRP A 352 8.96 14.22 -4.99
N SER A 353 7.91 13.45 -4.76
CA SER A 353 7.51 12.42 -5.75
C SER A 353 6.66 12.99 -6.86
N ILE A 354 5.47 13.48 -6.55
CA ILE A 354 4.53 14.03 -7.54
C ILE A 354 4.16 15.46 -7.15
N ALA A 355 4.14 16.36 -8.12
CA ALA A 355 4.01 17.79 -7.84
C ALA A 355 3.07 18.52 -8.81
N LEU A 356 2.15 19.32 -8.26
CA LEU A 356 1.28 20.22 -9.01
C LEU A 356 1.51 21.66 -8.59
N HIS A 357 2.22 22.42 -9.42
CA HIS A 357 2.67 23.78 -9.09
C HIS A 357 1.96 24.84 -9.94
N ASN A 358 1.42 25.85 -9.26
CA ASN A 358 0.77 27.04 -9.84
C ASN A 358 -0.55 26.74 -10.58
N ASP A 359 -0.78 27.29 -11.78
CA ASP A 359 -2.07 27.23 -12.48
C ASP A 359 -2.31 25.89 -13.20
N ILE A 360 -2.40 24.82 -12.42
CA ILE A 360 -2.76 23.47 -12.88
C ILE A 360 -4.26 23.25 -12.71
N ARG A 361 -4.98 22.94 -13.78
CA ARG A 361 -6.45 22.87 -13.78
C ARG A 361 -6.92 21.47 -14.15
N SER A 362 -7.87 20.92 -13.41
CA SER A 362 -8.43 19.58 -13.67
C SER A 362 -7.33 18.52 -13.73
N ALA A 363 -6.67 18.31 -12.59
CA ALA A 363 -5.60 17.32 -12.47
C ALA A 363 -6.14 16.05 -11.81
N THR A 364 -5.81 14.90 -12.37
CA THR A 364 -6.18 13.58 -11.85
C THR A 364 -4.91 12.77 -11.61
N ILE A 365 -4.73 12.30 -10.38
CA ILE A 365 -3.60 11.46 -9.95
C ILE A 365 -4.19 10.14 -9.46
N MET A 366 -4.01 9.04 -10.21
CA MET A 366 -4.65 7.76 -9.86
C MET A 366 -3.78 6.53 -10.12
N TYR A 367 -3.91 5.49 -9.32
CA TYR A 367 -3.23 4.20 -9.56
C TYR A 367 -1.70 4.28 -9.51
N ASN A 368 -1.14 5.30 -8.88
CA ASN A 368 0.30 5.43 -8.74
C ASN A 368 0.78 4.79 -7.44
N THR A 369 1.97 4.20 -7.47
CA THR A 369 2.68 3.73 -6.28
C THR A 369 3.83 4.67 -5.99
N VAL A 370 3.85 5.26 -4.80
CA VAL A 370 4.86 6.21 -4.34
C VAL A 370 5.51 5.70 -3.06
N VAL A 371 6.82 5.47 -3.10
CA VAL A 371 7.57 4.84 -2.00
C VAL A 371 8.86 5.61 -1.69
N ASN A 372 9.29 5.62 -0.43
CA ASN A 372 10.57 6.20 -0.01
C ASN A 372 10.76 7.68 -0.41
N CYS A 373 9.75 8.51 -0.17
CA CYS A 373 9.85 9.94 -0.40
C CYS A 373 10.51 10.63 0.80
N THR A 374 11.60 11.37 0.60
CA THR A 374 12.26 12.09 1.71
C THR A 374 11.67 13.47 2.02
N GLY A 375 10.78 13.97 1.17
CA GLY A 375 9.98 15.18 1.30
C GLY A 375 8.50 14.82 1.33
N ASP A 376 7.70 15.58 0.58
CA ASP A 376 6.27 15.31 0.40
C ASP A 376 6.05 14.36 -0.78
N CYS A 377 5.27 13.29 -0.57
CA CYS A 377 4.92 12.37 -1.66
C CYS A 377 4.11 13.10 -2.74
N ILE A 378 3.15 13.92 -2.34
CA ILE A 378 2.45 14.84 -3.23
C ILE A 378 2.49 16.27 -2.68
N ASP A 379 2.93 17.23 -3.48
CA ASP A 379 2.80 18.66 -3.17
C ASP A 379 1.91 19.41 -4.18
N VAL A 380 0.85 20.06 -3.65
CA VAL A 380 -0.09 20.87 -4.43
C VAL A 380 -0.03 22.30 -3.94
N TRP A 381 0.57 23.22 -4.71
CA TRP A 381 0.77 24.59 -4.23
C TRP A 381 1.01 25.61 -5.34
N ASN A 382 1.07 26.88 -4.96
CA ASN A 382 1.47 27.99 -5.82
C ASN A 382 2.21 29.08 -5.05
N TYR A 383 3.04 29.85 -5.76
CA TYR A 383 3.70 31.01 -5.17
C TYR A 383 2.70 32.11 -4.79
N SER A 384 2.94 32.79 -3.66
CA SER A 384 2.09 33.87 -3.14
C SER A 384 1.90 35.06 -4.09
N TRP A 385 2.84 35.26 -5.01
CA TRP A 385 2.86 36.33 -6.01
C TRP A 385 2.32 35.87 -7.37
N PHE A 386 2.00 34.58 -7.50
CA PHE A 386 1.44 33.98 -8.71
C PHE A 386 -0.09 33.90 -8.61
N ALA A 387 -0.78 34.24 -9.70
CA ALA A 387 -2.22 34.46 -9.67
C ALA A 387 -3.07 33.17 -9.82
N GLY A 388 -2.48 32.08 -10.31
CA GLY A 388 -3.17 30.79 -10.49
C GLY A 388 -2.69 29.74 -9.48
N ALA A 389 -3.62 29.21 -8.70
CA ALA A 389 -3.40 28.04 -7.85
C ALA A 389 -3.98 26.80 -8.55
N PRO A 390 -3.58 25.58 -8.14
CA PRO A 390 -4.20 24.38 -8.67
C PRO A 390 -5.71 24.35 -8.39
N THR A 391 -6.51 23.88 -9.35
CA THR A 391 -7.99 23.80 -9.26
C THR A 391 -8.49 22.47 -9.81
N ASN A 392 -9.57 21.94 -9.25
CA ASN A 392 -10.15 20.63 -9.59
C ASN A 392 -9.07 19.53 -9.56
N VAL A 393 -8.47 19.33 -8.39
CA VAL A 393 -7.44 18.30 -8.19
C VAL A 393 -8.09 17.11 -7.52
N GLU A 394 -7.99 15.96 -8.18
CA GLU A 394 -8.51 14.66 -7.75
C GLU A 394 -7.34 13.68 -7.63
N ILE A 395 -7.24 13.00 -6.50
CA ILE A 395 -6.18 12.07 -6.15
C ILE A 395 -6.87 10.83 -5.60
N HIS A 396 -6.90 9.71 -6.33
CA HIS A 396 -7.66 8.53 -5.90
C HIS A 396 -6.94 7.23 -6.24
N TYR A 397 -7.12 6.19 -5.43
CA TYR A 397 -6.62 4.84 -5.68
C TYR A 397 -5.09 4.81 -5.87
N ASN A 398 -4.33 5.58 -5.09
CA ASN A 398 -2.87 5.56 -5.09
C ASN A 398 -2.35 4.91 -3.80
N ASN A 399 -1.10 4.43 -3.87
CA ASN A 399 -0.38 3.86 -2.72
C ASN A 399 0.73 4.83 -2.30
N PHE A 400 0.59 5.43 -1.12
CA PHE A 400 1.62 6.28 -0.52
C PHE A 400 2.27 5.57 0.66
N MET A 401 3.50 5.11 0.47
CA MET A 401 4.26 4.39 1.48
C MET A 401 5.54 5.15 1.85
N ASP A 402 5.87 5.17 3.14
CA ASP A 402 7.18 5.60 3.62
C ASP A 402 7.61 7.03 3.22
N ALA A 403 6.77 8.02 3.54
CA ALA A 403 7.12 9.45 3.45
C ALA A 403 7.86 9.94 4.72
N VAL A 404 8.90 10.74 4.55
CA VAL A 404 9.60 11.39 5.68
C VAL A 404 8.87 12.66 6.16
N TYR A 405 8.22 13.41 5.26
CA TYR A 405 7.35 14.54 5.61
C TYR A 405 5.88 14.14 5.48
N ASP A 406 5.16 14.66 4.48
CA ASP A 406 3.74 14.40 4.31
C ASP A 406 3.48 13.47 3.12
N GLY A 407 2.47 12.60 3.22
CA GLY A 407 1.93 11.86 2.09
C GLY A 407 1.27 12.79 1.07
N LEU A 408 0.54 13.80 1.56
CA LEU A 408 -0.01 14.88 0.74
C LEU A 408 0.06 16.21 1.50
N TRP A 409 0.71 17.18 0.88
CA TRP A 409 0.77 18.56 1.37
C TRP A 409 0.11 19.53 0.39
N VAL A 410 -0.87 20.30 0.89
CA VAL A 410 -1.58 21.33 0.13
C VAL A 410 -1.28 22.72 0.70
N GLY A 411 -0.70 23.57 -0.15
CA GLY A 411 -0.30 24.92 0.20
C GLY A 411 -1.48 25.86 0.50
N SER A 412 -1.27 26.85 1.38
CA SER A 412 -2.34 27.74 1.87
C SER A 412 -3.01 28.64 0.83
N TYR A 413 -2.43 28.74 -0.38
CA TYR A 413 -2.98 29.50 -1.49
C TYR A 413 -3.89 28.68 -2.40
N VAL A 414 -3.92 27.36 -2.22
CA VAL A 414 -4.86 26.44 -2.85
C VAL A 414 -6.17 26.47 -2.05
N THR A 415 -7.12 27.28 -2.51
CA THR A 415 -8.37 27.53 -1.76
C THR A 415 -9.50 26.56 -2.09
N GLN A 416 -9.40 25.87 -3.23
CA GLN A 416 -10.30 24.77 -3.54
C GLN A 416 -9.85 23.54 -2.74
N THR A 417 -10.82 22.76 -2.25
CA THR A 417 -10.50 21.49 -1.60
C THR A 417 -9.92 20.54 -2.63
N VAL A 418 -8.76 19.96 -2.32
CA VAL A 418 -8.20 18.84 -3.08
C VAL A 418 -8.95 17.59 -2.65
N ASP A 419 -9.52 16.89 -3.61
CA ASP A 419 -10.19 15.62 -3.36
C ASP A 419 -9.15 14.51 -3.39
N ALA A 420 -8.96 13.84 -2.25
CA ALA A 420 -7.96 12.81 -2.01
C ALA A 420 -8.57 11.56 -1.33
N GLU A 421 -9.88 11.32 -1.53
CA GLU A 421 -10.54 10.10 -1.05
C GLU A 421 -9.99 8.85 -1.75
N TYR A 422 -10.19 7.68 -1.14
CA TYR A 422 -9.85 6.36 -1.70
C TYR A 422 -8.36 6.17 -2.02
N ASN A 423 -7.44 6.74 -1.23
CA ASN A 423 -6.01 6.39 -1.33
C ASN A 423 -5.56 5.54 -0.15
N TYR A 424 -4.55 4.69 -0.37
CA TYR A 424 -3.83 4.03 0.69
C TYR A 424 -2.68 4.90 1.16
N TRP A 425 -2.59 5.09 2.48
CA TRP A 425 -1.60 5.97 3.10
C TRP A 425 -0.53 5.19 3.87
N GLY A 426 -0.27 3.94 3.50
CA GLY A 426 0.78 3.11 4.11
C GLY A 426 0.39 2.48 5.44
N HIS A 427 -0.89 2.61 5.86
CA HIS A 427 -1.43 1.92 7.03
C HIS A 427 -2.97 1.87 7.02
N PRO A 428 -3.61 0.76 7.48
CA PRO A 428 -5.07 0.61 7.51
C PRO A 428 -5.85 1.69 8.26
N SER A 429 -5.24 2.27 9.30
CA SER A 429 -5.84 3.37 10.07
C SER A 429 -5.93 4.70 9.30
N GLY A 430 -5.42 4.74 8.07
CA GLY A 430 -5.36 5.94 7.24
C GLY A 430 -4.28 6.94 7.64
N PRO A 431 -4.28 8.10 6.98
CA PRO A 431 -3.23 9.09 7.11
C PRO A 431 -3.33 9.81 8.44
N TYR A 432 -2.19 10.19 9.01
CA TYR A 432 -2.19 11.11 10.13
C TYR A 432 -2.71 12.50 9.69
N ASN A 433 -3.74 13.00 10.36
CA ASN A 433 -4.19 14.38 10.22
C ASN A 433 -4.55 14.96 11.59
N ALA A 434 -3.99 16.11 11.94
CA ALA A 434 -4.11 16.68 13.29
C ALA A 434 -5.56 16.97 13.74
N THR A 435 -6.52 17.11 12.81
CA THR A 435 -7.91 17.46 13.12
C THR A 435 -8.88 16.33 12.81
N LEU A 436 -8.79 15.74 11.62
CA LEU A 436 -9.76 14.79 11.10
C LEU A 436 -9.39 13.32 11.38
N ASN A 437 -8.09 12.99 11.53
CA ASN A 437 -7.63 11.64 11.89
C ASN A 437 -6.35 11.68 12.77
N PRO A 438 -6.43 12.16 14.03
CA PRO A 438 -5.26 12.38 14.88
C PRO A 438 -4.59 11.08 15.38
N THR A 439 -5.22 9.94 15.15
CA THR A 439 -4.70 8.60 15.52
C THR A 439 -4.23 7.79 14.32
N GLY A 440 -4.34 8.34 13.10
CA GLY A 440 -3.82 7.71 11.88
C GLY A 440 -2.31 7.46 11.99
N GLN A 441 -1.88 6.26 11.60
CA GLN A 441 -0.48 5.83 11.60
C GLN A 441 0.14 5.84 10.20
N GLY A 442 -0.66 6.06 9.16
CA GLY A 442 -0.20 6.24 7.79
C GLY A 442 0.49 7.59 7.59
N VAL A 443 1.10 7.76 6.41
CA VAL A 443 1.73 9.01 5.98
C VAL A 443 0.75 10.19 6.08
N SER A 444 1.21 11.37 6.46
CA SER A 444 0.32 12.46 6.86
C SER A 444 -0.35 13.18 5.69
N VAL A 445 -1.53 13.75 5.96
CA VAL A 445 -2.24 14.64 5.03
C VAL A 445 -2.40 16.01 5.67
N VAL A 446 -1.94 17.06 4.97
CA VAL A 446 -1.90 18.44 5.46
C VAL A 446 -2.50 19.41 4.44
N GLY A 447 -3.33 20.35 4.92
CA GLY A 447 -3.88 21.44 4.12
C GLY A 447 -5.38 21.31 3.87
N ASN A 448 -5.88 21.96 2.81
CA ASN A 448 -7.30 21.95 2.45
C ASN A 448 -7.63 20.72 1.58
N VAL A 449 -7.78 19.58 2.24
CA VAL A 449 -7.90 18.26 1.61
C VAL A 449 -9.13 17.54 2.15
N ASP A 450 -9.88 16.88 1.26
CA ASP A 450 -10.82 15.82 1.61
C ASP A 450 -10.14 14.47 1.39
N PHE A 451 -10.08 13.60 2.39
CA PHE A 451 -9.34 12.33 2.29
C PHE A 451 -10.09 11.15 2.93
N ILE A 452 -11.37 11.36 3.28
CA ILE A 452 -12.20 10.38 3.96
C ILE A 452 -13.38 10.05 3.03
N PRO A 453 -13.54 8.79 2.59
CA PRO A 453 -12.83 7.60 3.06
C PRO A 453 -11.40 7.47 2.49
N TRP A 454 -10.58 6.64 3.13
CA TRP A 454 -9.27 6.19 2.64
C TRP A 454 -9.28 4.66 2.49
N LEU A 455 -8.33 4.09 1.74
CA LEU A 455 -8.15 2.64 1.62
C LEU A 455 -7.39 2.09 2.83
N ASP A 456 -7.78 0.92 3.28
CA ASP A 456 -7.14 0.21 4.39
C ASP A 456 -6.01 -0.74 3.94
N ASP A 457 -5.94 -1.07 2.66
CA ASP A 457 -4.79 -1.74 2.02
C ASP A 457 -4.36 -1.05 0.71
N GLU A 458 -3.21 -1.46 0.17
CA GLU A 458 -2.68 -1.05 -1.12
C GLU A 458 -3.66 -1.34 -2.27
N TRP A 459 -3.73 -0.44 -3.24
CA TRP A 459 -4.45 -0.60 -4.49
C TRP A 459 -3.57 -1.22 -5.59
N PRO A 460 -4.09 -2.14 -6.42
CA PRO A 460 -5.35 -2.85 -6.22
C PRO A 460 -5.22 -3.82 -5.05
N ASP A 461 -6.29 -3.96 -4.28
CA ASP A 461 -6.33 -4.90 -3.15
C ASP A 461 -6.12 -6.32 -3.68
N ASP A 462 -5.03 -6.96 -3.27
CA ASP A 462 -4.68 -8.33 -3.65
C ASP A 462 -4.80 -9.33 -2.49
N ASP A 463 -5.39 -8.93 -1.36
CA ASP A 463 -5.52 -9.78 -0.18
C ASP A 463 -6.82 -10.61 -0.18
N TYR A 464 -6.66 -11.93 -0.28
CA TYR A 464 -7.73 -12.91 -0.15
C TYR A 464 -8.06 -13.30 1.31
N ASP A 465 -7.53 -12.60 2.34
CA ASP A 465 -7.68 -13.01 3.75
C ASP A 465 -7.82 -11.84 4.77
N TYR A 466 -9.05 -11.33 4.90
CA TYR A 466 -9.66 -10.75 6.12
C TYR A 466 -9.26 -9.32 6.58
N ASN A 467 -10.11 -8.32 6.33
CA ASN A 467 -11.08 -7.74 7.29
C ASN A 467 -11.98 -6.71 6.55
N GLU A 468 -13.29 -6.72 6.82
CA GLU A 468 -14.37 -6.00 6.08
C GLU A 468 -14.28 -4.45 6.04
N THR A 469 -13.29 -3.84 5.37
CA THR A 469 -13.27 -2.37 5.15
C THR A 469 -12.71 -1.86 3.81
N SER A 470 -12.35 -2.73 2.85
CA SER A 470 -11.99 -2.28 1.48
C SER A 470 -13.19 -1.64 0.74
N GLY A 471 -14.40 -1.93 1.19
CA GLY A 471 -15.63 -1.36 0.68
C GLY A 471 -16.00 -1.93 -0.69
N VAL A 472 -15.16 -1.78 -1.72
CA VAL A 472 -15.52 -2.00 -3.14
C VAL A 472 -15.00 -3.36 -3.66
N GLU A 473 -15.91 -4.27 -4.00
CA GLU A 473 -15.67 -5.59 -4.58
C GLU A 473 -15.31 -5.53 -6.08
N ASP A 474 -15.99 -4.66 -6.86
CA ASP A 474 -15.74 -4.50 -8.30
C ASP A 474 -16.22 -3.13 -8.81
N ALA A 475 -15.77 -2.69 -10.00
CA ALA A 475 -16.11 -1.40 -10.57
C ALA A 475 -16.20 -1.40 -12.10
N TYR A 476 -17.16 -0.66 -12.64
CA TYR A 476 -17.32 -0.44 -14.08
C TYR A 476 -17.46 1.05 -14.41
N TYR A 477 -16.76 1.54 -15.43
CA TYR A 477 -16.83 2.92 -15.91
C TYR A 477 -17.15 3.00 -17.40
N GLU A 478 -18.08 3.89 -17.78
CA GLU A 478 -18.39 4.17 -19.18
C GLU A 478 -18.70 5.65 -19.43
N ASP A 479 -18.15 6.20 -20.52
CA ASP A 479 -18.50 7.52 -21.04
C ASP A 479 -19.84 7.48 -21.79
N VAL A 480 -20.78 8.32 -21.39
CA VAL A 480 -22.10 8.47 -22.01
C VAL A 480 -22.18 9.75 -22.84
N PRO A 481 -22.50 9.68 -24.14
CA PRO A 481 -22.60 10.84 -25.02
C PRO A 481 -23.88 11.66 -24.77
N ALA A 482 -23.82 12.96 -25.09
CA ALA A 482 -24.97 13.85 -24.97
C ALA A 482 -26.13 13.50 -25.93
N GLY A 483 -27.36 13.66 -25.45
CA GLY A 483 -28.60 13.70 -26.24
C GLY A 483 -29.17 12.35 -26.64
N THR A 484 -28.64 11.24 -26.10
CA THR A 484 -29.14 9.89 -26.34
C THR A 484 -29.33 9.17 -25.01
N GLU A 485 -30.41 8.40 -24.88
CA GLU A 485 -30.57 7.44 -23.78
C GLU A 485 -29.61 6.28 -24.00
N THR A 486 -28.72 6.06 -23.04
CA THR A 486 -27.65 5.07 -23.10
C THR A 486 -27.74 4.15 -21.88
N THR A 487 -27.60 2.85 -22.13
CA THR A 487 -27.45 1.85 -21.08
C THR A 487 -25.97 1.55 -20.90
N VAL A 488 -25.47 1.90 -19.72
CA VAL A 488 -24.16 1.52 -19.20
C VAL A 488 -24.26 0.09 -18.72
N ASP A 489 -23.55 -0.82 -19.36
CA ASP A 489 -23.64 -2.27 -19.13
C ASP A 489 -22.45 -2.78 -18.32
N GLY A 490 -22.52 -2.62 -17.00
CA GLY A 490 -21.52 -3.13 -16.06
C GLY A 490 -21.83 -4.52 -15.54
N THR A 491 -22.64 -5.34 -16.25
CA THR A 491 -23.07 -6.65 -15.75
C THR A 491 -21.93 -7.63 -15.57
N ALA A 492 -20.84 -7.51 -16.33
CA ALA A 492 -19.69 -8.39 -16.23
C ALA A 492 -18.92 -8.25 -14.91
N ASP A 493 -18.92 -7.03 -14.35
CA ASP A 493 -18.10 -6.64 -13.19
C ASP A 493 -18.99 -6.46 -11.94
N THR A 494 -20.16 -5.83 -12.09
CA THR A 494 -20.98 -5.37 -10.95
C THR A 494 -22.41 -5.93 -10.93
N ASP A 495 -22.73 -6.88 -11.82
CA ASP A 495 -24.08 -7.43 -12.03
C ASP A 495 -25.16 -6.36 -12.25
N THR A 496 -24.78 -5.19 -12.78
CA THR A 496 -25.65 -4.02 -12.81
C THR A 496 -25.65 -3.31 -14.15
N THR A 497 -26.82 -2.81 -14.56
CA THR A 497 -26.94 -1.84 -15.65
C THR A 497 -27.54 -0.53 -15.17
N VAL A 498 -27.10 0.57 -15.78
CA VAL A 498 -27.64 1.91 -15.54
C VAL A 498 -28.05 2.52 -16.86
N THR A 499 -29.34 2.82 -17.03
CA THR A 499 -29.84 3.54 -18.20
C THR A 499 -30.07 5.00 -17.86
N VAL A 500 -29.35 5.88 -18.56
CA VAL A 500 -29.33 7.32 -18.33
C VAL A 500 -29.45 8.08 -19.65
N ASN A 501 -30.10 9.25 -19.61
CA ASN A 501 -30.13 10.20 -20.72
C ASN A 501 -29.60 11.54 -20.21
N SER A 502 -28.68 12.16 -20.93
CA SER A 502 -28.03 13.41 -20.51
C SER A 502 -27.98 14.43 -21.63
N THR A 503 -28.06 15.73 -21.30
CA THR A 503 -27.88 16.82 -22.26
C THR A 503 -26.42 17.19 -22.51
N ASN A 504 -25.51 16.69 -21.67
CA ASN A 504 -24.05 16.86 -21.78
C ASN A 504 -23.37 15.47 -21.82
N PRO A 505 -22.14 15.34 -22.34
CA PRO A 505 -21.35 14.14 -22.11
C PRO A 505 -21.07 13.98 -20.61
N ILE A 506 -21.27 12.77 -20.08
CA ILE A 506 -21.06 12.41 -18.68
C ILE A 506 -20.29 11.08 -18.61
N GLY A 507 -19.62 10.82 -17.51
CA GLY A 507 -19.09 9.51 -17.15
C GLY A 507 -19.97 8.89 -16.07
N VAL A 508 -20.23 7.59 -16.18
CA VAL A 508 -20.97 6.81 -15.19
C VAL A 508 -20.05 5.74 -14.63
N THR A 509 -19.89 5.73 -13.31
CA THR A 509 -19.20 4.67 -12.58
C THR A 509 -20.24 3.87 -11.80
N ILE A 510 -20.10 2.54 -11.82
CA ILE A 510 -20.82 1.60 -10.97
C ILE A 510 -19.77 0.97 -10.05
N LEU A 511 -19.94 1.12 -8.75
CA LEU A 511 -19.10 0.46 -7.74
C LEU A 511 -19.95 -0.61 -7.07
N LEU A 512 -19.50 -1.86 -7.04
CA LEU A 512 -20.06 -2.94 -6.23
C LEU A 512 -19.29 -2.98 -4.91
N TYR A 513 -19.98 -3.02 -3.78
CA TYR A 513 -19.37 -3.11 -2.46
C TYR A 513 -19.46 -4.51 -1.87
N GLU A 514 -18.39 -4.94 -1.18
CA GLU A 514 -18.33 -6.21 -0.44
C GLU A 514 -19.35 -6.27 0.72
N GLY A 515 -19.81 -5.10 1.19
CA GLY A 515 -20.74 -4.97 2.30
C GLY A 515 -21.46 -3.61 2.30
N ASN A 516 -22.20 -3.32 3.36
CA ASN A 516 -22.92 -2.05 3.48
C ASN A 516 -21.93 -0.87 3.65
N PRO A 517 -21.78 0.03 2.65
CA PRO A 517 -20.81 1.12 2.72
C PRO A 517 -21.11 2.16 3.82
N GLU A 518 -22.33 2.17 4.35
CA GLU A 518 -22.77 3.12 5.38
C GLU A 518 -22.57 2.59 6.81
N GLY A 519 -22.07 1.35 6.96
CA GLY A 519 -21.70 0.73 8.24
C GLY A 519 -22.85 0.53 9.25
N THR A 520 -24.08 0.90 8.91
CA THR A 520 -25.26 0.78 9.78
C THR A 520 -26.43 0.11 9.06
N ASN A 521 -26.92 -1.01 9.60
CA ASN A 521 -28.13 -1.68 9.13
C ASN A 521 -29.33 -1.13 9.90
N GLN A 522 -29.91 -0.04 9.42
CA GLN A 522 -31.22 0.44 9.89
C GLN A 522 -32.18 0.56 8.71
N GLY A 523 -33.44 0.18 8.89
CA GLY A 523 -34.47 0.26 7.85
C GLY A 523 -34.55 -1.00 6.98
N ALA A 524 -34.66 -0.82 5.67
CA ALA A 524 -34.67 -1.90 4.69
C ALA A 524 -33.33 -2.66 4.68
N TYR A 525 -33.37 -3.94 4.30
CA TYR A 525 -32.23 -4.85 4.37
C TYR A 525 -31.84 -5.34 2.96
N ALA A 526 -30.53 -5.46 2.68
CA ALA A 526 -30.02 -5.88 1.36
C ALA A 526 -29.65 -7.37 1.33
N MET A 527 -29.89 -8.05 0.23
CA MET A 527 -29.40 -9.41 -0.04
C MET A 527 -27.92 -9.44 -0.44
N GLY A 528 -27.06 -8.77 0.34
CA GLY A 528 -25.60 -8.85 0.16
C GLY A 528 -25.03 -8.11 -1.06
N LYS A 529 -25.84 -7.40 -1.86
CA LYS A 529 -25.35 -6.49 -2.92
C LYS A 529 -25.62 -5.04 -2.57
N TYR A 530 -24.55 -4.28 -2.44
CA TYR A 530 -24.54 -2.84 -2.22
C TYR A 530 -23.75 -2.18 -3.34
N LEU A 531 -24.23 -1.08 -3.89
CA LEU A 531 -23.57 -0.39 -4.99
C LEU A 531 -23.57 1.12 -4.81
N ASP A 532 -22.63 1.83 -5.43
CA ASP A 532 -22.76 3.25 -5.72
C ASP A 532 -22.83 3.50 -7.21
N ILE A 533 -23.69 4.42 -7.61
CA ILE A 533 -23.77 4.89 -8.99
C ILE A 533 -23.30 6.33 -8.98
N ILE A 534 -22.13 6.58 -9.56
CA ILE A 534 -21.51 7.90 -9.59
C ILE A 534 -21.63 8.45 -11.00
N ILE A 535 -22.15 9.68 -11.11
CA ILE A 535 -22.20 10.42 -12.37
C ILE A 535 -21.39 11.71 -12.19
N ASN A 536 -20.31 11.85 -12.95
CA ASN A 536 -19.34 12.95 -12.80
C ASN A 536 -19.92 14.35 -13.05
N ASP A 537 -21.01 14.48 -13.82
CA ASP A 537 -21.80 15.71 -13.97
C ASP A 537 -23.30 15.41 -13.96
N THR A 538 -23.92 15.54 -12.78
CA THR A 538 -25.36 15.35 -12.61
C THR A 538 -26.21 16.51 -13.15
N SER A 539 -25.62 17.65 -13.52
CA SER A 539 -26.38 18.82 -14.00
C SER A 539 -26.98 18.63 -15.39
N GLY A 540 -26.41 17.72 -16.19
CA GLY A 540 -26.91 17.33 -17.51
C GLY A 540 -27.91 16.17 -17.50
N VAL A 541 -28.08 15.46 -16.39
CA VAL A 541 -28.89 14.23 -16.32
C VAL A 541 -30.39 14.52 -16.38
N GLN A 542 -31.11 13.77 -17.24
CA GLN A 542 -32.57 13.79 -17.31
C GLN A 542 -33.17 12.70 -16.42
N TRP A 543 -33.67 13.09 -15.25
CA TRP A 543 -34.26 12.17 -14.27
C TRP A 543 -35.69 11.71 -14.62
N PRO A 544 -36.08 10.48 -14.24
CA PRO A 544 -35.28 9.48 -13.51
C PRO A 544 -34.30 8.72 -14.40
N ILE A 545 -33.24 8.18 -13.81
CA ILE A 545 -32.44 7.12 -14.44
C ILE A 545 -33.00 5.77 -14.03
N ASN A 546 -32.74 4.72 -14.82
CA ASN A 546 -33.12 3.36 -14.46
C ASN A 546 -31.90 2.58 -14.01
N ILE A 547 -31.99 1.97 -12.83
CA ILE A 547 -30.96 1.07 -12.27
C ILE A 547 -31.56 -0.34 -12.27
N THR A 548 -30.79 -1.32 -12.76
CA THR A 548 -31.15 -2.74 -12.71
C THR A 548 -30.01 -3.54 -12.10
N ILE A 549 -30.28 -4.27 -11.02
CA ILE A 549 -29.32 -5.15 -10.34
C ILE A 549 -29.77 -6.60 -10.54
N TYR A 550 -28.93 -7.40 -11.18
CA TYR A 550 -29.19 -8.79 -11.46
C TYR A 550 -28.78 -9.68 -10.29
N TYR A 551 -29.48 -10.81 -10.13
CA TYR A 551 -29.14 -11.79 -9.11
C TYR A 551 -29.16 -13.22 -9.62
N THR A 552 -28.26 -14.01 -9.06
CA THR A 552 -28.08 -15.43 -9.35
C THR A 552 -28.78 -16.30 -8.31
N LEU A 553 -28.82 -17.61 -8.56
CA LEU A 553 -29.26 -18.57 -7.54
C LEU A 553 -28.32 -18.61 -6.34
N GLN A 554 -27.03 -18.31 -6.54
CA GLN A 554 -26.03 -18.31 -5.49
C GLN A 554 -26.28 -17.14 -4.52
N ASP A 555 -26.62 -15.95 -5.04
CA ASP A 555 -26.97 -14.77 -4.23
C ASP A 555 -28.16 -15.04 -3.29
N LEU A 556 -29.16 -15.81 -3.75
CA LEU A 556 -30.28 -16.25 -2.91
C LEU A 556 -29.83 -17.24 -1.81
N ILE A 557 -28.94 -18.17 -2.15
CA ILE A 557 -28.41 -19.15 -1.19
C ILE A 557 -27.59 -18.44 -0.11
N ASP A 558 -26.74 -17.51 -0.50
CA ASP A 558 -25.84 -16.79 0.40
C ASP A 558 -26.59 -15.79 1.27
N SER A 559 -27.60 -15.12 0.72
CA SER A 559 -28.52 -14.28 1.50
C SER A 559 -29.50 -15.07 2.37
N GLY A 560 -29.61 -16.39 2.20
CA GLY A 560 -30.56 -17.23 2.96
C GLY A 560 -32.04 -16.89 2.71
N LEU A 561 -32.32 -16.09 1.68
CA LEU A 561 -33.65 -15.64 1.31
C LEU A 561 -34.22 -16.47 0.15
N SER A 562 -35.54 -16.49 0.04
CA SER A 562 -36.21 -16.97 -1.17
C SER A 562 -36.54 -15.81 -2.09
N GLU A 563 -36.76 -16.09 -3.38
CA GLU A 563 -37.15 -15.08 -4.37
C GLU A 563 -38.48 -14.36 -4.01
N ASP A 564 -39.30 -14.98 -3.14
CA ASP A 564 -40.52 -14.38 -2.60
C ASP A 564 -40.27 -13.32 -1.51
N ASP A 565 -39.06 -13.27 -0.96
CA ASP A 565 -38.63 -12.31 0.06
C ASP A 565 -37.99 -11.05 -0.53
N ILE A 566 -37.70 -11.04 -1.84
CA ILE A 566 -37.15 -9.88 -2.58
C ILE A 566 -38.23 -8.82 -2.78
N VAL A 567 -37.89 -7.55 -2.56
CA VAL A 567 -38.81 -6.43 -2.67
C VAL A 567 -38.45 -5.49 -3.83
N GLY A 568 -37.18 -5.09 -3.96
CA GLY A 568 -36.74 -4.11 -4.95
C GLY A 568 -35.43 -3.43 -4.57
N ILE A 569 -35.03 -2.38 -5.27
CA ILE A 569 -33.84 -1.59 -4.94
C ILE A 569 -34.16 -0.62 -3.80
N MET A 570 -33.29 -0.64 -2.79
CA MET A 570 -33.27 0.33 -1.70
C MET A 570 -32.12 1.32 -1.87
N PHE A 571 -32.21 2.44 -1.18
CA PHE A 571 -31.22 3.51 -1.17
C PHE A 571 -30.96 3.99 0.26
N TRP A 572 -29.78 4.52 0.51
CA TRP A 572 -29.46 5.10 1.80
C TRP A 572 -30.05 6.51 1.98
N ASN A 573 -30.92 6.69 2.96
CA ASN A 573 -31.43 8.01 3.32
C ASN A 573 -30.58 8.62 4.44
N GLY A 574 -29.50 9.32 4.08
CA GLY A 574 -28.59 9.96 5.06
C GLY A 574 -29.24 10.99 5.99
N THR A 575 -30.44 11.52 5.69
CA THR A 575 -31.17 12.40 6.62
C THR A 575 -31.88 11.60 7.72
N ALA A 576 -32.40 10.42 7.38
CA ALA A 576 -33.07 9.53 8.32
C ALA A 576 -32.09 8.57 9.01
N GLY A 577 -30.92 8.33 8.41
CA GLY A 577 -29.94 7.35 8.88
C GLY A 577 -30.43 5.92 8.72
N GLU A 578 -31.19 5.64 7.66
CA GLU A 578 -31.76 4.31 7.39
C GLU A 578 -31.89 4.04 5.88
N TRP A 579 -31.84 2.76 5.50
CA TRP A 579 -32.14 2.25 4.16
C TRP A 579 -33.64 2.29 3.89
N GLN A 580 -34.02 2.79 2.72
CA GLN A 580 -35.42 2.90 2.29
C GLN A 580 -35.59 2.41 0.86
N TYR A 581 -36.74 1.81 0.54
CA TYR A 581 -37.05 1.44 -0.83
C TYR A 581 -37.32 2.67 -1.70
N TYR A 582 -36.84 2.67 -2.94
CA TYR A 582 -37.34 3.63 -3.93
C TYR A 582 -38.85 3.48 -4.09
N ASN A 583 -39.56 4.59 -4.28
CA ASN A 583 -41.02 4.56 -4.47
C ASN A 583 -41.45 3.86 -5.76
N ASP A 584 -40.56 3.80 -6.75
CA ASP A 584 -40.78 3.17 -8.05
C ASP A 584 -39.72 2.11 -8.30
N THR A 585 -39.91 0.95 -7.66
CA THR A 585 -39.03 -0.21 -7.72
C THR A 585 -39.82 -1.51 -7.81
N GLY A 586 -39.18 -2.59 -8.27
CA GLY A 586 -39.78 -3.92 -8.24
C GLY A 586 -38.80 -5.03 -8.60
N VAL A 587 -39.35 -6.24 -8.72
CA VAL A 587 -38.61 -7.47 -9.01
C VAL A 587 -39.14 -8.10 -10.29
N ASN A 588 -38.26 -8.59 -11.15
CA ASN A 588 -38.61 -9.47 -12.27
C ASN A 588 -38.09 -10.89 -11.99
N LYS A 589 -39.03 -11.81 -11.75
CA LYS A 589 -38.79 -13.23 -11.43
C LYS A 589 -38.87 -14.15 -12.66
N ASP A 590 -39.29 -13.62 -13.80
CA ASP A 590 -39.47 -14.38 -15.04
C ASP A 590 -38.22 -14.32 -15.94
N TYR A 591 -37.13 -13.70 -15.46
CA TYR A 591 -35.89 -13.49 -16.21
C TYR A 591 -34.92 -14.66 -16.02
N PHE A 592 -34.46 -15.27 -17.11
CA PHE A 592 -33.39 -16.26 -17.07
C PHE A 592 -32.59 -16.22 -18.36
N ASP A 593 -31.31 -15.91 -18.27
CA ASP A 593 -30.39 -15.84 -19.41
C ASP A 593 -29.32 -16.95 -19.41
N GLY A 594 -29.27 -17.75 -18.35
CA GLY A 594 -28.29 -18.81 -18.14
C GLY A 594 -27.35 -18.54 -16.95
N THR A 595 -27.21 -17.28 -16.53
CA THR A 595 -26.40 -16.84 -15.39
C THR A 595 -27.31 -16.29 -14.29
N TYR A 596 -28.14 -15.30 -14.62
CA TYR A 596 -29.04 -14.66 -13.68
C TYR A 596 -30.42 -15.32 -13.73
N ILE A 597 -31.06 -15.40 -12.57
CA ILE A 597 -32.40 -15.99 -12.39
C ILE A 597 -33.47 -14.93 -12.17
N GLY A 598 -33.08 -13.66 -12.07
CA GLY A 598 -33.97 -12.54 -11.85
C GLY A 598 -33.18 -11.24 -11.75
N TYR A 599 -33.90 -10.13 -11.65
CA TYR A 599 -33.31 -8.82 -11.35
C TYR A 599 -34.28 -7.95 -10.57
N VAL A 600 -33.74 -6.99 -9.82
CA VAL A 600 -34.50 -5.87 -9.25
C VAL A 600 -34.24 -4.61 -10.08
N TRP A 601 -35.20 -3.70 -10.12
CA TRP A 601 -35.08 -2.45 -10.85
C TRP A 601 -35.63 -1.27 -10.05
N ALA A 602 -35.11 -0.08 -10.27
CA ALA A 602 -35.70 1.16 -9.79
C ALA A 602 -35.53 2.31 -10.77
N ASN A 603 -36.53 3.19 -10.81
CA ASN A 603 -36.37 4.52 -11.38
C ASN A 603 -35.91 5.46 -10.27
N ALA A 604 -34.65 5.90 -10.32
CA ALA A 604 -34.04 6.73 -9.29
C ALA A 604 -34.11 8.21 -9.68
N TRP A 605 -34.38 9.11 -8.72
CA TRP A 605 -34.36 10.58 -8.89
C TRP A 605 -33.21 11.27 -8.18
N HIS A 606 -32.37 10.48 -7.51
CA HIS A 606 -31.15 10.87 -6.82
C HIS A 606 -30.26 9.64 -6.70
N LEU A 607 -28.98 9.88 -6.45
CA LEU A 607 -27.98 8.86 -6.24
C LEU A 607 -27.45 8.97 -4.82
N THR A 608 -27.40 7.83 -4.19
CA THR A 608 -26.80 7.49 -2.90
C THR A 608 -26.42 6.02 -3.05
N PRO A 609 -25.67 5.42 -2.10
CA PRO A 609 -25.54 3.98 -2.08
C PRO A 609 -26.91 3.30 -2.22
N VAL A 610 -26.97 2.32 -3.10
CA VAL A 610 -28.14 1.51 -3.40
C VAL A 610 -27.87 0.06 -3.00
N GLY A 611 -28.93 -0.71 -2.81
CA GLY A 611 -28.79 -2.13 -2.50
C GLY A 611 -29.94 -2.95 -3.05
N LEU A 612 -29.68 -4.24 -3.27
CA LEU A 612 -30.70 -5.21 -3.65
C LEU A 612 -31.50 -5.59 -2.41
N GLY A 613 -32.71 -5.04 -2.23
CA GLY A 613 -33.46 -5.17 -0.98
C GLY A 613 -34.39 -6.40 -0.86
N GLY A 614 -34.43 -6.99 0.34
CA GLY A 614 -35.31 -8.08 0.77
C GLY A 614 -35.81 -7.93 2.23
N ASN A 615 -36.52 -8.94 2.74
CA ASN A 615 -37.00 -8.98 4.14
C ASN A 615 -36.18 -9.95 5.01
N ASP A 616 -35.65 -9.46 6.15
CA ASP A 616 -35.00 -10.31 7.15
C ASP A 616 -36.03 -11.13 7.96
N THR A 617 -35.82 -12.44 8.02
CA THR A 617 -36.68 -13.41 8.73
C THR A 617 -35.96 -14.21 9.80
N GLN A 618 -34.66 -13.96 10.02
CA GLN A 618 -33.83 -14.68 10.97
C GLN A 618 -33.69 -13.89 12.26
N ALA A 619 -33.67 -14.58 13.41
CA ALA A 619 -33.47 -13.94 14.70
C ALA A 619 -31.99 -13.91 15.08
N PRO A 620 -31.54 -12.93 15.90
CA PRO A 620 -30.14 -12.84 16.33
C PRO A 620 -29.77 -13.96 17.30
N THR A 621 -28.47 -14.14 17.56
CA THR A 621 -27.95 -15.12 18.54
C THR A 621 -27.17 -14.41 19.66
N THR A 622 -27.52 -14.67 20.92
CA THR A 622 -26.78 -14.12 22.07
C THR A 622 -25.84 -15.13 22.73
N THR A 623 -24.58 -14.71 22.93
CA THR A 623 -23.57 -15.41 23.72
C THR A 623 -23.36 -14.70 25.07
N LYS A 624 -23.24 -15.48 26.16
CA LYS A 624 -22.93 -14.98 27.50
C LYS A 624 -21.49 -15.32 27.89
N THR A 625 -20.73 -14.34 28.35
CA THR A 625 -19.43 -14.54 29.00
C THR A 625 -19.46 -14.14 30.47
N VAL A 626 -18.70 -14.85 31.30
CA VAL A 626 -18.59 -14.62 32.75
C VAL A 626 -17.15 -14.27 33.09
N GLY A 627 -16.94 -13.14 33.76
CA GLY A 627 -15.65 -12.64 34.21
C GLY A 627 -15.07 -13.40 35.42
N GLN A 628 -13.98 -12.88 35.97
CA GLN A 628 -13.41 -13.37 37.23
C GLN A 628 -13.94 -12.55 38.43
N PRO A 629 -13.94 -13.10 39.65
CA PRO A 629 -13.62 -14.50 39.98
C PRO A 629 -14.76 -15.44 39.57
N LYS A 630 -14.42 -16.62 39.05
CA LYS A 630 -15.39 -17.69 38.77
C LYS A 630 -14.76 -19.05 38.99
N TYR A 631 -15.57 -20.03 39.35
CA TYR A 631 -15.12 -21.40 39.53
C TYR A 631 -16.17 -22.42 39.10
N GLY A 632 -15.69 -23.51 38.51
CA GLY A 632 -16.49 -24.68 38.19
C GLY A 632 -15.54 -25.84 37.90
N PRO A 633 -15.61 -26.97 38.62
CA PRO A 633 -14.67 -28.08 38.42
C PRO A 633 -14.91 -28.86 37.11
N PHE A 634 -16.07 -28.66 36.46
CA PHE A 634 -16.47 -29.26 35.19
C PHE A 634 -17.31 -28.26 34.38
N PRO A 635 -17.43 -28.40 33.04
CA PRO A 635 -18.33 -27.57 32.25
C PRO A 635 -19.77 -27.58 32.81
N PRO A 636 -20.42 -26.40 32.95
CA PRO A 636 -19.87 -25.09 32.64
C PRO A 636 -18.96 -24.57 33.78
N TYR A 637 -17.74 -24.14 33.44
CA TYR A 637 -16.66 -23.77 34.38
C TYR A 637 -16.91 -22.44 35.12
N ASP A 638 -18.09 -21.83 34.94
CA ASP A 638 -18.50 -20.53 35.46
C ASP A 638 -19.70 -20.63 36.42
N LEU A 639 -19.96 -21.83 36.95
CA LEU A 639 -21.14 -22.12 37.76
C LEU A 639 -21.16 -21.33 39.09
N TYR A 640 -20.00 -21.13 39.71
CA TYR A 640 -19.82 -20.35 40.93
C TYR A 640 -19.14 -19.02 40.61
N VAL A 641 -19.65 -17.94 41.21
CA VAL A 641 -19.22 -16.55 41.00
C VAL A 641 -19.28 -15.79 42.32
N THR A 642 -18.72 -14.59 42.39
CA THR A 642 -18.93 -13.66 43.51
C THR A 642 -19.92 -12.57 43.10
N SER A 643 -20.32 -11.72 44.04
CA SER A 643 -21.14 -10.55 43.72
C SER A 643 -20.40 -9.46 42.94
N SER A 644 -19.08 -9.61 42.78
CA SER A 644 -18.24 -8.75 41.94
C SER A 644 -18.01 -9.31 40.52
N THR A 645 -18.38 -10.57 40.25
CA THR A 645 -18.19 -11.18 38.93
C THR A 645 -19.08 -10.54 37.88
N GLN A 646 -18.45 -10.01 36.83
CA GLN A 646 -19.14 -9.37 35.73
C GLN A 646 -19.65 -10.37 34.70
N PHE A 647 -20.89 -10.18 34.25
CA PHE A 647 -21.53 -10.90 33.15
C PHE A 647 -21.62 -9.97 31.95
N ASN A 648 -21.21 -10.47 30.79
CA ASN A 648 -21.31 -9.77 29.52
C ASN A 648 -22.14 -10.59 28.54
N LEU A 649 -23.04 -9.92 27.84
CA LEU A 649 -23.85 -10.49 26.77
C LEU A 649 -23.38 -9.87 25.45
N THR A 650 -23.17 -10.71 24.45
CA THR A 650 -22.83 -10.30 23.09
C THR A 650 -23.84 -10.94 22.16
N ALA A 651 -24.62 -10.12 21.47
CA ALA A 651 -25.56 -10.57 20.47
C ALA A 651 -24.98 -10.29 19.09
N VAL A 652 -25.12 -11.26 18.20
CA VAL A 652 -24.74 -11.14 16.79
C VAL A 652 -25.96 -11.54 16.00
N ASP A 653 -26.37 -10.66 15.10
CA ASP A 653 -27.29 -11.02 14.02
C ASP A 653 -26.45 -11.42 12.81
N ASN A 654 -26.94 -12.32 11.95
CA ASN A 654 -26.09 -12.95 10.93
C ASN A 654 -25.36 -11.87 10.10
N PRO A 655 -24.02 -11.83 10.09
CA PRO A 655 -23.27 -10.71 9.49
C PRO A 655 -23.51 -10.59 7.99
N SER A 656 -23.75 -11.71 7.30
CA SER A 656 -24.02 -11.72 5.86
C SER A 656 -25.46 -11.34 5.52
N ASN A 657 -26.42 -11.60 6.43
CA ASN A 657 -27.84 -11.42 6.08
C ASN A 657 -28.86 -11.04 7.17
N GLY A 658 -28.40 -10.50 8.30
CA GLY A 658 -29.23 -10.00 9.38
C GLY A 658 -29.50 -8.50 9.30
N SER A 659 -30.68 -8.06 9.74
CA SER A 659 -31.03 -6.64 9.89
C SER A 659 -30.25 -5.93 11.00
N GLY A 660 -29.44 -6.66 11.76
CA GLY A 660 -28.62 -6.16 12.85
C GLY A 660 -29.35 -6.24 14.19
N VAL A 661 -28.60 -6.34 15.28
CA VAL A 661 -29.19 -6.44 16.63
C VAL A 661 -29.77 -5.09 17.05
N ASN A 662 -31.07 -5.08 17.36
CA ASN A 662 -31.77 -3.91 17.90
C ASN A 662 -31.56 -3.78 19.41
N ALA A 663 -31.85 -4.86 20.15
CA ALA A 663 -31.76 -4.85 21.60
C ALA A 663 -31.56 -6.23 22.21
N THR A 664 -30.70 -6.30 23.22
CA THR A 664 -30.54 -7.46 24.12
C THR A 664 -31.22 -7.18 25.45
N TYR A 665 -32.02 -8.12 25.94
CA TYR A 665 -32.71 -8.05 27.22
C TYR A 665 -32.27 -9.18 28.14
N TYR A 666 -32.19 -8.89 29.44
CA TYR A 666 -31.96 -9.89 30.47
C TYR A 666 -32.85 -9.68 31.69
N ARG A 667 -33.03 -10.74 32.48
CA ARG A 667 -33.65 -10.67 33.80
C ARG A 667 -33.04 -11.68 34.75
N ILE A 668 -33.11 -11.38 36.03
CA ILE A 668 -32.49 -12.18 37.09
C ILE A 668 -33.58 -12.67 38.03
N TRP A 669 -33.56 -13.95 38.34
CA TRP A 669 -34.32 -14.52 39.45
C TRP A 669 -33.44 -14.61 40.68
N TYR A 670 -33.93 -14.07 41.78
CA TYR A 670 -33.30 -14.20 43.09
C TYR A 670 -34.35 -14.21 44.20
N ASN A 671 -34.16 -15.08 45.20
CA ASN A 671 -34.99 -15.17 46.41
C ASN A 671 -36.52 -15.19 46.16
N GLY A 672 -36.96 -16.01 45.19
CA GLY A 672 -38.39 -16.25 44.95
C GLY A 672 -39.05 -15.38 43.88
N ALA A 673 -38.37 -14.38 43.32
CA ALA A 673 -38.95 -13.47 42.32
C ALA A 673 -38.00 -13.18 41.15
N TRP A 674 -38.57 -12.95 39.97
CA TRP A 674 -37.87 -12.41 38.80
C TRP A 674 -37.88 -10.88 38.83
N THR A 675 -36.78 -10.26 38.42
CA THR A 675 -36.78 -8.86 38.02
C THR A 675 -37.60 -8.67 36.72
N PRO A 676 -38.06 -7.45 36.41
CA PRO A 676 -38.50 -7.12 35.07
C PRO A 676 -37.38 -7.38 34.03
N TRP A 677 -37.77 -7.58 32.77
CA TRP A 677 -36.82 -7.56 31.66
C TRP A 677 -36.14 -6.19 31.61
N THR A 678 -34.82 -6.21 31.57
CA THR A 678 -33.95 -5.03 31.60
C THR A 678 -33.14 -5.00 30.32
N LEU A 679 -33.06 -3.82 29.69
CA LEU A 679 -32.21 -3.60 28.52
C LEU A 679 -30.74 -3.73 28.93
N TYR A 680 -29.98 -4.53 28.20
CA TYR A 680 -28.55 -4.69 28.40
C TYR A 680 -27.80 -3.49 27.80
N THR A 681 -27.17 -2.69 28.66
CA THR A 681 -26.39 -1.50 28.26
C THR A 681 -24.91 -1.59 28.68
N GLY A 682 -24.52 -2.72 29.27
CA GLY A 682 -23.17 -2.96 29.77
C GLY A 682 -23.14 -4.10 30.77
N ASN A 683 -21.92 -4.48 31.20
CA ASN A 683 -21.71 -5.58 32.12
C ASN A 683 -22.52 -5.40 33.41
N PHE A 684 -23.07 -6.50 33.93
CA PHE A 684 -23.81 -6.52 35.18
C PHE A 684 -23.27 -7.59 36.13
N THR A 685 -23.64 -7.51 37.41
CA THR A 685 -23.29 -8.52 38.42
C THR A 685 -24.55 -9.13 39.04
N LEU A 686 -24.39 -10.25 39.73
CA LEU A 686 -25.45 -10.88 40.52
C LEU A 686 -25.25 -10.49 41.98
N THR A 687 -26.30 -9.96 42.64
CA THR A 687 -26.18 -9.49 44.03
C THR A 687 -26.92 -10.41 44.99
N GLY A 688 -26.35 -10.60 46.17
CA GLY A 688 -26.86 -11.56 47.15
C GLY A 688 -26.27 -12.95 46.92
N GLU A 689 -26.13 -13.73 48.00
CA GLU A 689 -25.52 -15.05 47.93
C GLU A 689 -26.48 -16.10 47.37
N CYS A 690 -25.92 -17.24 46.95
CA CYS A 690 -26.61 -18.43 46.55
C CYS A 690 -27.23 -18.36 45.15
N LYS A 691 -28.29 -19.13 44.93
CA LYS A 691 -28.75 -19.51 43.59
C LYS A 691 -29.46 -18.38 42.85
N HIS A 692 -29.01 -18.12 41.63
CA HIS A 692 -29.60 -17.19 40.68
C HIS A 692 -29.96 -17.92 39.38
N TYR A 693 -31.07 -17.50 38.75
CA TYR A 693 -31.32 -17.81 37.34
C TYR A 693 -31.15 -16.54 36.52
N LEU A 694 -30.41 -16.63 35.43
CA LEU A 694 -30.22 -15.57 34.46
C LEU A 694 -30.94 -15.97 33.17
N GLU A 695 -31.90 -15.15 32.76
CA GLU A 695 -32.52 -15.28 31.45
C GLU A 695 -32.15 -14.11 30.55
N PHE A 696 -31.92 -14.39 29.26
CA PHE A 696 -31.61 -13.37 28.26
C PHE A 696 -32.08 -13.77 26.86
N TYR A 697 -32.34 -12.78 26.02
CA TYR A 697 -32.64 -12.91 24.59
C TYR A 697 -32.37 -11.59 23.88
N SER A 698 -32.22 -11.64 22.56
CA SER A 698 -32.08 -10.47 21.69
C SER A 698 -33.16 -10.40 20.62
N VAL A 699 -33.38 -9.19 20.11
CA VAL A 699 -34.28 -8.85 19.02
C VAL A 699 -33.47 -8.07 17.98
N ASP A 700 -33.68 -8.35 16.70
CA ASP A 700 -33.09 -7.59 15.58
C ASP A 700 -33.92 -6.36 15.18
N ASN A 701 -33.48 -5.63 14.16
CA ASN A 701 -34.15 -4.44 13.65
C ASN A 701 -35.43 -4.76 12.84
N ALA A 702 -35.52 -5.96 12.26
CA ALA A 702 -36.72 -6.48 11.60
C ALA A 702 -37.82 -6.95 12.58
N GLY A 703 -37.47 -7.09 13.87
CA GLY A 703 -38.35 -7.50 14.95
C GLY A 703 -38.39 -9.01 15.19
N ASN A 704 -37.47 -9.80 14.60
CA ASN A 704 -37.34 -11.21 14.95
C ASN A 704 -36.65 -11.34 16.31
N ALA A 705 -37.18 -12.22 17.15
CA ALA A 705 -36.71 -12.41 18.53
C ALA A 705 -36.21 -13.84 18.72
N GLU A 706 -35.04 -13.99 19.33
CA GLU A 706 -34.48 -15.30 19.61
C GLU A 706 -35.22 -16.00 20.77
N ALA A 707 -35.00 -17.31 20.90
CA ALA A 707 -35.52 -18.06 22.04
C ALA A 707 -34.82 -17.64 23.35
N VAL A 708 -35.59 -17.50 24.44
CA VAL A 708 -35.04 -17.13 25.75
C VAL A 708 -34.07 -18.20 26.27
N HIS A 709 -32.82 -17.80 26.50
CA HIS A 709 -31.81 -18.59 27.19
C HIS A 709 -32.03 -18.54 28.70
N ASN A 710 -31.80 -19.64 29.41
CA ASN A 710 -31.91 -19.70 30.87
C ASN A 710 -30.71 -20.45 31.47
N GLN A 711 -29.99 -19.80 32.39
CA GLN A 711 -28.77 -20.32 33.01
C GLN A 711 -28.78 -20.17 34.53
N THR A 712 -28.15 -21.11 35.24
CA THR A 712 -28.05 -21.11 36.71
C THR A 712 -26.65 -20.71 37.16
N HIS A 713 -26.55 -19.83 38.15
CA HIS A 713 -25.29 -19.45 38.81
C HIS A 713 -25.44 -19.46 40.33
N TYR A 714 -24.33 -19.70 41.04
CA TYR A 714 -24.26 -19.66 42.51
C TYR A 714 -23.29 -18.55 42.93
N VAL A 715 -23.81 -17.53 43.62
CA VAL A 715 -22.99 -16.43 44.15
C VAL A 715 -22.46 -16.83 45.52
N ASP A 716 -21.15 -16.75 45.72
CA ASP A 716 -20.48 -17.05 46.98
C ASP A 716 -19.43 -15.98 47.31
N ASP A 717 -19.71 -15.19 48.34
CA ASP A 717 -18.82 -14.17 48.88
C ASP A 717 -18.28 -14.59 50.28
N THR A 718 -18.54 -15.83 50.71
CA THR A 718 -18.25 -16.30 52.07
C THR A 718 -16.91 -17.03 52.11
N PRO A 719 -15.91 -16.56 52.90
CA PRO A 719 -14.63 -17.25 53.00
C PRO A 719 -14.74 -18.59 53.75
N PRO A 720 -13.83 -19.55 53.49
CA PRO A 720 -13.71 -20.78 54.28
C PRO A 720 -13.40 -20.49 55.75
N GLN A 721 -13.66 -21.45 56.64
CA GLN A 721 -13.27 -21.36 58.05
C GLN A 721 -12.08 -22.29 58.36
N SER A 722 -10.98 -21.76 58.87
CA SER A 722 -9.77 -22.51 59.23
C SER A 722 -9.74 -23.00 60.69
N PHE A 723 -9.04 -24.12 60.91
CA PHE A 723 -8.91 -24.81 62.19
C PHE A 723 -7.48 -25.32 62.41
N LEU A 724 -7.06 -25.40 63.68
CA LEU A 724 -5.79 -25.98 64.11
C LEU A 724 -6.04 -27.04 65.19
N VAL A 725 -5.38 -28.20 65.05
CA VAL A 725 -5.43 -29.33 65.99
C VAL A 725 -4.02 -29.71 66.43
N VAL A 726 -3.82 -29.93 67.75
CA VAL A 726 -2.52 -30.33 68.33
C VAL A 726 -2.51 -31.83 68.65
N GLY A 727 -1.59 -32.58 68.02
CA GLY A 727 -1.35 -34.00 68.24
C GLY A 727 -0.76 -34.34 69.62
N ASP A 728 -0.40 -35.60 69.83
CA ASP A 728 0.33 -36.08 71.02
C ASP A 728 1.82 -36.32 70.67
N PRO A 729 2.75 -36.23 71.65
CA PRO A 729 2.54 -35.81 73.04
C PRO A 729 2.36 -34.28 73.19
N LYS A 730 1.55 -33.83 74.15
CA LYS A 730 1.29 -32.41 74.38
C LYS A 730 1.01 -32.09 75.85
N TRP A 731 1.22 -30.83 76.25
CA TRP A 731 0.80 -30.33 77.55
C TRP A 731 0.26 -28.89 77.48
N PRO A 732 -0.85 -28.58 78.18
CA PRO A 732 -1.79 -29.52 78.84
C PRO A 732 -2.51 -30.44 77.85
N GLN A 733 -3.13 -31.53 78.32
CA GLN A 733 -3.78 -32.54 77.47
C GLN A 733 -5.15 -32.06 76.91
N ASN A 734 -5.15 -30.98 76.11
CA ASN A 734 -6.31 -30.41 75.44
C ASN A 734 -5.90 -29.60 74.18
N GLN A 735 -6.88 -29.07 73.43
CA GLN A 735 -6.64 -28.29 72.19
C GLN A 735 -5.95 -26.93 72.41
N GLY A 736 -5.85 -26.47 73.65
CA GLY A 736 -5.11 -25.26 74.03
C GLY A 736 -3.65 -25.54 74.41
N ALA A 737 -3.13 -26.74 74.11
CA ALA A 737 -1.75 -27.11 74.41
C ALA A 737 -0.74 -26.15 73.78
N THR A 738 0.23 -25.72 74.58
CA THR A 738 1.33 -24.85 74.14
C THR A 738 2.70 -25.52 74.27
N PHE A 739 2.81 -26.62 75.02
CA PHE A 739 4.05 -27.40 75.14
C PHE A 739 3.94 -28.68 74.33
N VAL A 740 4.90 -28.92 73.46
CA VAL A 740 4.93 -30.03 72.50
C VAL A 740 6.34 -30.59 72.38
N THR A 741 6.51 -31.72 71.69
CA THR A 741 7.81 -32.33 71.36
C THR A 741 8.10 -32.16 69.87
N THR A 742 9.32 -32.46 69.42
CA THR A 742 9.63 -32.52 67.98
C THR A 742 8.83 -33.61 67.25
N SER A 743 8.29 -34.59 67.98
CA SER A 743 7.41 -35.64 67.44
C SER A 743 5.93 -35.27 67.34
N THR A 744 5.52 -34.14 67.91
CA THR A 744 4.11 -33.72 67.94
C THR A 744 3.70 -33.10 66.60
N VAL A 745 2.66 -33.65 65.97
CA VAL A 745 2.10 -33.12 64.71
C VAL A 745 1.07 -32.04 65.01
N ILE A 746 1.20 -30.88 64.38
CA ILE A 746 0.22 -29.80 64.36
C ILE A 746 -0.53 -29.84 63.02
N THR A 747 -1.85 -30.01 63.06
CA THR A 747 -2.67 -30.15 61.85
C THR A 747 -3.49 -28.89 61.59
N LEU A 748 -3.40 -28.33 60.38
CA LEU A 748 -4.23 -27.23 59.90
C LEU A 748 -5.17 -27.75 58.80
N TYR A 749 -6.43 -27.32 58.82
CA TYR A 749 -7.41 -27.59 57.76
C TYR A 749 -8.48 -26.50 57.76
N ALA A 750 -9.29 -26.41 56.71
CA ALA A 750 -10.47 -25.55 56.68
C ALA A 750 -11.72 -26.31 56.24
N ASN A 751 -12.88 -25.69 56.45
CA ASN A 751 -14.16 -26.14 55.91
C ASN A 751 -14.82 -24.98 55.17
N ASP A 752 -15.33 -25.26 53.97
CA ASP A 752 -16.08 -24.31 53.14
C ASP A 752 -17.48 -24.86 52.82
N ILE A 753 -18.18 -25.40 53.83
CA ILE A 753 -19.46 -26.14 53.66
C ILE A 753 -20.54 -25.58 54.59
N TYR A 754 -20.38 -24.36 55.11
CA TYR A 754 -21.32 -23.80 56.10
C TYR A 754 -22.53 -23.08 55.48
N GLY A 755 -22.58 -22.93 54.15
CA GLY A 755 -23.75 -22.44 53.41
C GLY A 755 -24.23 -23.40 52.32
N PRO A 756 -25.49 -23.25 51.85
CA PRO A 756 -26.09 -24.12 50.83
C PRO A 756 -25.46 -23.97 49.43
N CYS A 757 -24.60 -22.98 49.25
CA CYS A 757 -24.17 -22.50 47.94
C CYS A 757 -22.67 -22.10 47.89
N ASN A 758 -21.90 -22.44 48.93
CA ASN A 758 -20.45 -22.23 48.93
C ASN A 758 -19.79 -23.04 47.82
N VAL A 759 -18.68 -22.53 47.30
CA VAL A 759 -17.86 -23.18 46.28
C VAL A 759 -17.31 -24.53 46.75
N GLY A 760 -17.21 -24.74 48.07
CA GLY A 760 -16.92 -26.03 48.68
C GLY A 760 -15.45 -26.39 48.68
N SER A 761 -14.57 -25.40 48.47
CA SER A 761 -13.18 -25.61 48.12
C SER A 761 -12.28 -24.58 48.81
N PHE A 762 -11.12 -24.99 49.31
CA PHE A 762 -10.24 -24.11 50.09
C PHE A 762 -8.76 -24.40 49.88
N HIS A 763 -7.93 -23.39 50.14
CA HIS A 763 -6.48 -23.42 50.29
C HIS A 763 -6.10 -22.93 51.69
N MET A 764 -5.17 -23.65 52.32
CA MET A 764 -4.60 -23.24 53.61
C MET A 764 -3.34 -22.41 53.40
N HIS A 765 -3.32 -21.19 53.91
CA HIS A 765 -2.13 -20.34 53.94
C HIS A 765 -1.54 -20.40 55.35
N TYR A 766 -0.23 -20.66 55.46
CA TYR A 766 0.44 -20.70 56.77
C TYR A 766 1.91 -20.28 56.71
N ARG A 767 2.45 -19.85 57.84
CA ARG A 767 3.90 -19.59 58.02
C ARG A 767 4.34 -19.86 59.45
N ILE A 768 5.62 -20.16 59.62
CA ILE A 768 6.19 -20.58 60.90
C ILE A 768 7.33 -19.63 61.28
N TRP A 769 7.43 -19.29 62.56
CA TRP A 769 8.53 -18.51 63.12
C TRP A 769 9.31 -19.33 64.14
N ASN A 770 10.65 -19.24 64.11
CA ASN A 770 11.58 -19.83 65.09
C ASN A 770 12.76 -18.90 65.43
N GLY A 771 12.59 -17.59 65.21
CA GLY A 771 13.63 -16.57 65.22
C GLY A 771 13.46 -15.59 64.06
N THR A 772 13.03 -16.11 62.91
CA THR A 772 12.56 -15.38 61.72
C THR A 772 11.34 -16.07 61.11
N TRP A 773 10.45 -15.34 60.46
CA TRP A 773 9.28 -15.93 59.77
C TRP A 773 9.71 -16.60 58.47
N THR A 774 9.15 -17.77 58.19
CA THR A 774 9.14 -18.31 56.82
C THR A 774 8.28 -17.43 55.91
N PRO A 775 8.49 -17.49 54.58
CA PRO A 775 7.48 -17.05 53.63
C PRO A 775 6.14 -17.74 53.89
N TRP A 776 5.05 -17.11 53.43
CA TRP A 776 3.74 -17.76 53.40
C TRP A 776 3.79 -18.99 52.48
N GLN A 777 3.34 -20.10 53.02
CA GLN A 777 3.19 -21.37 52.31
C GLN A 777 1.71 -21.57 52.01
N VAL A 778 1.40 -22.12 50.84
CA VAL A 778 0.03 -22.39 50.38
C VAL A 778 -0.14 -23.90 50.20
N GLY A 779 -1.13 -24.46 50.86
CA GLY A 779 -1.55 -25.85 50.67
C GLY A 779 -2.21 -26.07 49.32
N GLY A 780 -2.14 -27.30 48.82
CA GLY A 780 -2.96 -27.75 47.70
C GLY A 780 -4.46 -27.67 47.99
N LEU A 781 -5.26 -27.85 46.94
CA LEU A 781 -6.71 -27.76 47.01
C LEU A 781 -7.27 -28.78 48.02
N GLY A 782 -7.95 -28.29 49.07
CA GLY A 782 -8.50 -29.11 50.14
C GLY A 782 -7.46 -29.82 51.01
N GLU A 783 -6.18 -29.43 50.93
CA GLU A 783 -5.10 -30.09 51.64
C GLU A 783 -5.16 -29.84 53.15
N VAL A 784 -5.00 -30.93 53.91
CA VAL A 784 -4.78 -30.89 55.35
C VAL A 784 -3.28 -30.79 55.61
N ILE A 785 -2.83 -29.68 56.22
CA ILE A 785 -1.42 -29.39 56.45
C ILE A 785 -0.99 -30.00 57.78
N ASN A 786 0.08 -30.81 57.77
CA ASN A 786 0.68 -31.37 58.97
C ASN A 786 2.08 -30.79 59.19
N ILE A 787 2.28 -30.13 60.32
CA ILE A 787 3.52 -29.43 60.70
C ILE A 787 4.18 -30.18 61.85
N THR A 788 5.50 -30.34 61.77
CA THR A 788 6.35 -30.82 62.89
C THR A 788 7.51 -29.84 63.06
N PHE A 789 8.07 -29.77 64.27
CA PHE A 789 9.21 -28.91 64.57
C PHE A 789 10.49 -29.75 64.61
N SER A 790 11.59 -29.20 64.12
CA SER A 790 12.88 -29.91 64.06
C SER A 790 13.84 -29.56 65.20
N GLU A 791 13.47 -28.63 66.08
CA GLU A 791 14.35 -28.12 67.13
C GLU A 791 13.58 -27.71 68.39
N GLU A 792 14.26 -27.75 69.55
CA GLU A 792 13.73 -27.30 70.82
C GLU A 792 13.82 -25.77 70.93
N CYS A 793 12.78 -25.06 70.50
CA CYS A 793 12.67 -23.62 70.75
C CYS A 793 11.20 -23.16 70.80
N LYS A 794 11.01 -21.84 70.88
CA LYS A 794 9.69 -21.22 70.80
C LYS A 794 9.31 -20.99 69.33
N HIS A 795 8.18 -21.56 68.91
CA HIS A 795 7.63 -21.36 67.58
C HIS A 795 6.31 -20.55 67.59
N TYR A 796 6.07 -19.79 66.53
CA TYR A 796 4.74 -19.28 66.20
C TYR A 796 4.26 -19.87 64.87
N ILE A 797 2.97 -20.16 64.77
CA ILE A 797 2.31 -20.54 63.51
C ILE A 797 1.23 -19.51 63.23
N GLU A 798 1.32 -18.84 62.08
CA GLU A 798 0.24 -18.03 61.53
C GLU A 798 -0.44 -18.77 60.40
N TYR A 799 -1.78 -18.70 60.34
CA TYR A 799 -2.55 -19.36 59.29
C TYR A 799 -3.90 -18.68 59.01
N TYR A 800 -4.41 -18.85 57.80
CA TYR A 800 -5.76 -18.47 57.34
C TYR A 800 -6.16 -19.32 56.12
N ALA A 801 -7.44 -19.30 55.73
CA ALA A 801 -7.94 -19.99 54.54
C ALA A 801 -8.52 -19.03 53.47
N GLU A 802 -8.46 -19.48 52.22
CA GLU A 802 -8.97 -18.79 51.02
C GLU A 802 -9.66 -19.84 50.11
N ASP A 803 -10.78 -19.50 49.46
CA ASP A 803 -11.43 -20.39 48.48
C ASP A 803 -10.98 -20.14 47.03
N ASN A 804 -11.53 -20.90 46.07
CA ASN A 804 -11.22 -20.72 44.64
C ASN A 804 -11.89 -19.49 43.99
N LEU A 805 -12.75 -18.79 44.72
CA LEU A 805 -13.30 -17.49 44.30
C LEU A 805 -12.48 -16.33 44.88
N GLY A 806 -11.46 -16.62 45.68
CA GLY A 806 -10.59 -15.64 46.33
C GLY A 806 -11.17 -15.08 47.64
N ASN A 807 -12.27 -15.65 48.15
CA ASN A 807 -12.82 -15.24 49.44
C ASN A 807 -11.86 -15.67 50.54
N THR A 808 -11.24 -14.69 51.19
CA THR A 808 -10.18 -14.91 52.20
C THR A 808 -10.68 -14.61 53.60
N GLU A 809 -10.32 -15.44 54.58
CA GLU A 809 -10.55 -15.14 55.99
C GLU A 809 -9.94 -13.79 56.37
N THR A 810 -10.75 -12.90 56.94
CA THR A 810 -10.26 -11.58 57.40
C THR A 810 -9.36 -11.65 58.63
N THR A 811 -9.38 -12.77 59.36
CA THR A 811 -8.58 -12.98 60.56
C THR A 811 -7.43 -13.93 60.29
N ILE A 812 -6.19 -13.44 60.41
CA ILE A 812 -5.00 -14.30 60.46
C ILE A 812 -4.88 -14.85 61.89
N HIS A 813 -4.99 -16.17 62.04
CA HIS A 813 -4.81 -16.84 63.32
C HIS A 813 -3.33 -16.94 63.66
N ASN A 814 -2.97 -16.81 64.95
CA ASN A 814 -1.59 -16.96 65.43
C ASN A 814 -1.55 -17.84 66.70
N ARG A 815 -0.76 -18.91 66.68
CA ARG A 815 -0.56 -19.83 67.81
C ARG A 815 0.91 -19.96 68.20
N THR A 816 1.16 -20.04 69.50
CA THR A 816 2.52 -20.21 70.09
C THR A 816 2.73 -21.63 70.59
N PHE A 817 3.89 -22.21 70.29
CA PHE A 817 4.34 -23.51 70.78
C PHE A 817 5.73 -23.43 71.42
N TYR A 818 5.94 -24.16 72.51
CA TYR A 818 7.22 -24.36 73.19
C TYR A 818 7.62 -25.82 73.02
N VAL A 819 8.67 -26.07 72.25
CA VAL A 819 9.12 -27.42 71.92
C VAL A 819 10.15 -27.86 72.96
N ASP A 820 9.89 -28.98 73.65
CA ASP A 820 10.70 -29.51 74.74
C ASP A 820 10.73 -31.05 74.67
N ASP A 821 11.87 -31.60 74.23
CA ASP A 821 12.19 -33.02 74.27
C ASP A 821 13.08 -33.37 75.49
N THR A 822 13.49 -32.38 76.28
CA THR A 822 14.50 -32.50 77.32
C THR A 822 13.90 -33.13 78.57
N PRO A 823 14.33 -34.35 78.99
CA PRO A 823 13.78 -34.98 80.18
C PRO A 823 14.16 -34.22 81.46
N PRO A 824 13.28 -34.20 82.48
CA PRO A 824 13.62 -33.57 83.75
C PRO A 824 14.74 -34.34 84.46
N THR A 825 15.71 -33.62 85.04
CA THR A 825 16.72 -34.22 85.91
C THR A 825 16.21 -34.35 87.34
N SER A 826 16.30 -35.55 87.92
CA SER A 826 15.95 -35.78 89.34
C SER A 826 17.19 -35.81 90.23
N SER A 827 17.13 -35.13 91.37
CA SER A 827 18.16 -35.19 92.42
C SER A 827 17.53 -35.48 93.78
N ILE A 828 18.22 -36.24 94.63
CA ILE A 828 17.82 -36.51 96.02
C ILE A 828 18.71 -35.73 96.98
N GLU A 829 18.10 -35.10 97.99
CA GLU A 829 18.81 -34.41 99.07
C GLU A 829 18.40 -35.02 100.41
N LEU A 830 19.39 -35.41 101.23
CA LEU A 830 19.18 -35.96 102.58
C LEU A 830 19.40 -34.87 103.63
N GLY A 831 18.41 -34.65 104.51
CA GLY A 831 18.47 -33.68 105.62
C GLY A 831 19.33 -34.12 106.81
N GLU A 832 19.69 -33.18 107.70
CA GLU A 832 20.57 -33.39 108.87
C GLU A 832 19.81 -33.71 110.18
N PRO A 833 20.44 -34.39 111.17
CA PRO A 833 21.83 -34.87 111.16
C PRO A 833 22.01 -36.23 110.45
N LYS A 834 23.01 -36.35 109.57
CA LYS A 834 23.43 -37.63 108.93
C LYS A 834 24.70 -38.19 109.58
N CYS A 835 24.65 -39.46 110.02
CA CYS A 835 25.72 -40.18 110.73
C CYS A 835 26.41 -41.23 109.83
N GLY A 836 27.75 -41.29 109.88
CA GLY A 836 28.58 -42.31 109.24
C GLY A 836 29.00 -43.42 110.22
N TYR A 837 28.61 -44.65 109.88
CA TYR A 837 28.88 -45.96 110.51
C TYR A 837 27.96 -46.43 111.66
N ALA A 838 27.64 -47.73 111.57
CA ALA A 838 26.59 -48.48 112.25
C ALA A 838 26.95 -48.96 113.67
N LEU A 839 25.92 -49.36 114.44
CA LEU A 839 26.04 -50.31 115.56
C LEU A 839 25.22 -51.56 115.24
N GLU A 840 25.91 -52.70 115.27
CA GLU A 840 25.42 -54.07 115.16
C GLU A 840 25.00 -54.56 116.56
N PHE A 841 23.83 -55.20 116.68
CA PHE A 841 23.38 -55.84 117.92
C PHE A 841 23.67 -57.35 117.83
N ASP A 842 24.49 -57.90 118.74
CA ASP A 842 24.94 -59.31 118.76
C ASP A 842 24.03 -60.26 119.57
N GLY A 843 22.78 -59.84 119.78
CA GLY A 843 21.70 -60.74 120.19
C GLY A 843 21.55 -60.99 121.69
N ASN A 844 22.21 -60.23 122.57
CA ASN A 844 22.00 -60.36 124.02
C ASN A 844 21.73 -59.05 124.79
N ASP A 845 21.60 -57.93 124.10
CA ASP A 845 21.23 -56.68 124.77
C ASP A 845 19.71 -56.46 124.72
N TYR A 846 19.07 -56.53 125.89
CA TYR A 846 17.71 -56.03 126.09
C TYR A 846 17.73 -54.78 126.97
N VAL A 847 16.92 -53.83 126.49
CA VAL A 847 16.34 -52.65 127.12
C VAL A 847 15.64 -53.04 128.44
N ASP A 848 15.56 -52.15 129.44
CA ASP A 848 14.29 -51.46 129.73
C ASP A 848 14.25 -50.69 131.07
N ILE A 849 13.52 -49.56 130.96
CA ILE A 849 12.74 -48.78 131.93
C ILE A 849 13.34 -48.44 133.29
N SER A 850 13.35 -47.14 133.60
CA SER A 850 12.20 -46.62 134.34
C SER A 850 12.26 -45.10 134.52
N ASN A 851 11.11 -44.50 134.25
CA ASN A 851 10.59 -43.23 134.75
C ASN A 851 10.60 -42.08 133.73
N PRO A 852 9.42 -41.47 133.48
CA PRO A 852 9.14 -40.69 132.30
C PRO A 852 9.46 -39.22 132.55
N ASP A 853 10.41 -38.73 131.77
CA ASP A 853 10.20 -37.50 131.01
C ASP A 853 10.46 -37.82 129.54
#